data_AF-A0A177M891-F1
#
_entry.id   AF-A0A177M891-F1
#
_cell.length_a   1.000
_cell.length_b   1.000
_cell.length_c   1.000
_cell.angle_alpha   90.00
_cell.angle_beta   90.00
_cell.angle_gamma   90.00
#
_symmetry.space_group_name_H-M   'P 1'
#
loop_
_entity.id
_entity.type
_entity.pdbx_description
1 polymer ?
#
loop_
_entity_poly.entity_id
_entity_poly.type
_entity_poly.pdbx_seq_one_letter_code
_entity_poly.pdbx_strand_id
1 'polypeptide(L)'
;MFVLGSPSFAADRPKLITEELYAYRSDAPPNHSSGDIQNFEVFWHKLLLGMRVDQLGPLSDGHSACHYDNALAVLKQIRLELGEANAYQKLWAENQDKVFSACDVRRANSQPPQAIKLLKPLPSRAPSDFLYQSASYHFYKREFDKSLELYQQVENDSKAPLRATAAYMTLRCLAQLKRVEEAYDKADRILADPSFKTVHDIAANYRFILMNPTAWPVKAITAELASKHLAWLVSLIKIAPANAADFNQAYKDYFDALEQLDGYFPLFAPDTLAVDWWITDTAALSPRMQAVKNLAPTHEFVDWMQAQWAYNVFTADWLWALHQKDHAYWAQNQNIVSHAWKRWQQGDGGEWLQIAITRTHPQTPLAGEIIKSATPFLTNSWQGETLEYREWLFDLWENLIRLHLGRGEHAAALDLMKNFASYKTLFDGGLGHRPYTNRSHGKSLKNLLRWLVYAGKTDDARLALQVILQQYPVSFKHWRNLLASEWNEVIASAPKHNLWDYRGDLLLENGEELWQYLINMLPAKKLYQLAEAGNIESSDRGYLARAALTRAFLLNMDDHTINQYSALVAKLNPSIRERVLSAVDNHSKNDYIDLMLRMPRFRPQPFTGIPLVNARENEVEDNFKAIDIFNHKDNNWWCRFDQRKLEDRLFDYAKVTPYGNLLFRGDISAEFAPYIEHQKAAFAKHPYKQLLDKQEIAALEAIPDAPQYLSEAVITRKIKSPASDAVRKQQASNLHHAIRTTRYGCVGHGPSSKQAFLLLQNQYSDTVWATATPYWFDYSKFFGNYSP
;
A
#
# COMPACT_ATOMS: atom_id res chain seq x y z
N MET A 1 11.84 -33.02 16.47
CA MET A 1 12.53 -34.26 16.03
C MET A 1 13.54 -33.81 14.98
N PHE A 2 14.81 -33.64 15.35
CA PHE A 2 15.84 -33.05 14.47
C PHE A 2 16.32 -34.11 13.47
N VAL A 3 16.06 -33.88 12.18
CA VAL A 3 16.62 -34.68 11.09
C VAL A 3 18.02 -34.14 10.83
N LEU A 4 19.05 -34.93 11.14
CA LEU A 4 20.44 -34.63 10.82
C LEU A 4 20.66 -34.87 9.32
N GLY A 5 20.64 -33.79 8.53
CA GLY A 5 20.98 -33.79 7.11
C GLY A 5 22.50 -33.97 6.87
N SER A 6 22.85 -34.51 5.70
CA SER A 6 24.23 -34.81 5.30
C SER A 6 25.13 -33.56 5.23
N PRO A 7 26.43 -33.64 5.59
CA PRO A 7 27.31 -32.49 5.81
C PRO A 7 27.83 -31.77 4.55
N SER A 8 27.68 -32.33 3.34
CA SER A 8 28.30 -31.73 2.13
C SER A 8 27.60 -30.47 1.59
N PHE A 9 26.41 -30.14 2.08
CA PHE A 9 25.65 -28.95 1.65
C PHE A 9 25.51 -27.87 2.72
N ALA A 10 26.13 -28.03 3.89
CA ALA A 10 26.00 -27.08 5.00
C ALA A 10 26.79 -25.78 4.79
N ALA A 11 27.85 -25.80 3.96
CA ALA A 11 28.71 -24.64 3.72
C ALA A 11 28.06 -23.55 2.85
N ASP A 12 27.14 -23.94 1.95
CA ASP A 12 26.54 -23.07 0.94
C ASP A 12 25.16 -22.53 1.34
N ARG A 13 24.67 -22.89 2.53
CA ARG A 13 23.41 -22.34 3.06
C ARG A 13 23.59 -20.88 3.46
N PRO A 14 22.53 -20.07 3.39
CA PRO A 14 22.51 -18.78 4.08
C PRO A 14 22.87 -18.96 5.56
N LYS A 15 23.87 -18.23 6.05
CA LYS A 15 24.31 -18.30 7.46
C LYS A 15 23.78 -17.14 8.29
N LEU A 16 23.56 -15.99 7.66
CA LEU A 16 23.08 -14.76 8.28
C LEU A 16 21.55 -14.62 8.24
N ILE A 17 20.86 -15.44 7.43
CA ILE A 17 19.41 -15.44 7.26
C ILE A 17 18.83 -16.56 8.14
N THR A 18 18.27 -16.22 9.31
CA THR A 18 17.67 -17.19 10.25
C THR A 18 16.16 -16.97 10.39
N GLU A 19 15.38 -18.02 10.73
CA GLU A 19 13.93 -17.92 11.02
C GLU A 19 13.62 -16.85 12.08
N GLU A 20 14.53 -16.64 13.02
CA GLU A 20 14.42 -15.62 14.05
C GLU A 20 14.42 -14.20 13.44
N LEU A 21 15.24 -13.95 12.40
CA LEU A 21 15.40 -12.63 11.76
C LEU A 21 14.13 -12.18 11.02
N TYR A 22 13.33 -13.13 10.52
CA TYR A 22 12.12 -12.87 9.75
C TYR A 22 10.82 -13.22 10.50
N ALA A 23 10.91 -13.64 11.76
CA ALA A 23 9.75 -13.99 12.57
C ALA A 23 8.76 -12.82 12.65
N TYR A 24 7.56 -13.02 12.11
CA TYR A 24 6.49 -12.02 12.11
C TYR A 24 6.05 -11.67 13.55
N ARG A 25 5.72 -10.39 13.80
CA ARG A 25 5.26 -9.84 15.09
C ARG A 25 3.95 -10.45 15.64
N SER A 26 3.44 -11.56 15.10
CA SER A 26 2.13 -12.12 15.50
C SER A 26 2.10 -12.70 16.90
N ASP A 27 3.26 -12.94 17.52
CA ASP A 27 3.35 -13.20 18.95
C ASP A 27 3.51 -11.88 19.70
N ALA A 28 2.65 -10.92 19.36
CA ALA A 28 2.51 -9.70 20.12
C ALA A 28 2.40 -10.11 21.60
N PRO A 29 3.30 -9.61 22.49
CA PRO A 29 3.16 -9.87 23.91
C PRO A 29 1.71 -9.54 24.27
N PRO A 30 1.04 -10.39 25.08
CA PRO A 30 -0.38 -10.29 25.32
C PRO A 30 -0.68 -8.85 25.61
N ASN A 31 -1.55 -8.26 24.78
CA ASN A 31 -2.11 -6.93 24.92
C ASN A 31 -1.96 -6.51 26.38
N HIS A 32 -1.01 -5.63 26.68
CA HIS A 32 -1.19 -4.75 27.82
C HIS A 32 -2.36 -3.89 27.39
N SER A 33 -3.55 -4.43 27.60
CA SER A 33 -4.81 -3.76 27.45
C SER A 33 -4.66 -2.47 28.23
N SER A 34 -4.55 -1.38 27.49
CA SER A 34 -4.70 -0.01 27.97
C SER A 34 -6.09 0.24 28.58
N GLY A 35 -6.88 -0.81 28.81
CA GLY A 35 -8.18 -0.81 29.46
C GLY A 35 -8.13 -0.98 30.99
N ASP A 36 -6.96 -1.20 31.59
CA ASP A 36 -6.82 -1.38 33.05
C ASP A 36 -5.88 -0.33 33.69
N ILE A 37 -5.90 0.92 33.21
CA ILE A 37 -5.48 2.05 34.05
C ILE A 37 -6.54 2.21 35.15
N GLN A 38 -6.46 1.34 36.14
CA GLN A 38 -7.25 1.41 37.37
C GLN A 38 -6.86 2.67 38.14
N ASN A 39 -7.53 3.81 37.88
CA ASN A 39 -7.78 4.94 38.80
C ASN A 39 -6.73 5.23 39.91
N PHE A 40 -5.41 5.09 39.67
CA PHE A 40 -4.36 5.25 40.69
C PHE A 40 -4.36 6.65 41.28
N GLU A 41 -4.74 7.64 40.48
CA GLU A 41 -4.99 9.01 40.92
C GLU A 41 -6.11 9.07 41.97
N VAL A 42 -7.25 8.40 41.74
CA VAL A 42 -8.37 8.35 42.70
C VAL A 42 -7.93 7.64 43.99
N PHE A 43 -7.16 6.56 43.87
CA PHE A 43 -6.61 5.87 45.05
C PHE A 43 -5.65 6.75 45.84
N TRP A 44 -4.77 7.49 45.16
CA TRP A 44 -3.87 8.45 45.78
C TRP A 44 -4.64 9.54 46.54
N HIS A 45 -5.65 10.16 45.92
CA HIS A 45 -6.48 11.18 46.58
C HIS A 45 -7.24 10.63 47.79
N LYS A 46 -7.80 9.41 47.69
CA LYS A 46 -8.45 8.74 48.83
C LYS A 46 -7.48 8.49 49.99
N LEU A 47 -6.24 8.13 49.69
CA LEU A 47 -5.20 7.95 50.70
C LEU A 47 -4.84 9.28 51.39
N LEU A 48 -4.67 10.36 50.64
CA LEU A 48 -4.40 11.69 51.21
C LEU A 48 -5.53 12.17 52.13
N LEU A 49 -6.79 11.94 51.73
CA LEU A 49 -7.97 12.20 52.57
C LEU A 49 -7.92 11.40 53.89
N GLY A 50 -7.63 10.10 53.81
CA GLY A 50 -7.48 9.24 54.99
C GLY A 50 -6.36 9.68 55.93
N MET A 51 -5.29 10.29 55.40
CA MET A 51 -4.17 10.83 56.16
C MET A 51 -4.39 12.27 56.67
N ARG A 52 -5.54 12.88 56.37
CA ARG A 52 -5.88 14.27 56.72
C ARG A 52 -4.85 15.28 56.21
N VAL A 53 -4.43 15.14 54.95
CA VAL A 53 -3.56 16.12 54.27
C VAL A 53 -4.40 17.33 53.85
N ASP A 54 -3.99 18.52 54.27
CA ASP A 54 -4.67 19.77 53.94
C ASP A 54 -4.33 20.22 52.50
N GLN A 55 -5.29 20.81 51.79
CA GLN A 55 -5.17 21.29 50.39
C GLN A 55 -4.99 20.18 49.33
N LEU A 56 -6.06 19.42 49.07
CA LEU A 56 -6.09 18.47 47.95
C LEU A 56 -6.29 19.19 46.62
N GLY A 57 -5.56 18.76 45.59
CA GLY A 57 -5.87 19.15 44.21
C GLY A 57 -7.23 18.61 43.75
N PRO A 58 -7.89 19.26 42.78
CA PRO A 58 -9.04 18.64 42.12
C PRO A 58 -8.59 17.37 41.39
N LEU A 59 -9.46 16.36 41.36
CA LEU A 59 -9.28 15.21 40.46
C LEU A 59 -9.17 15.75 39.02
N SER A 60 -8.18 15.30 38.27
CA SER A 60 -8.04 15.63 36.86
C SER A 60 -9.16 14.95 36.07
N ASP A 61 -9.98 15.71 35.35
CA ASP A 61 -11.02 15.18 34.45
C ASP A 61 -10.43 14.50 33.19
N GLY A 62 -9.10 14.39 33.09
CA GLY A 62 -8.39 13.86 31.93
C GLY A 62 -7.13 13.08 32.28
N HIS A 63 -6.55 12.42 31.27
CA HIS A 63 -5.32 11.64 31.37
C HIS A 63 -4.14 12.51 31.84
N SER A 64 -3.83 12.51 33.13
CA SER A 64 -2.61 13.15 33.64
C SER A 64 -1.39 12.27 33.29
N ALA A 65 -0.26 12.90 32.96
CA ALA A 65 1.00 12.20 32.68
C ALA A 65 1.76 11.81 33.96
N CYS A 66 1.08 11.81 35.12
CA CYS A 66 1.71 11.66 36.42
C CYS A 66 1.74 10.20 36.87
N HIS A 67 2.91 9.73 37.30
CA HIS A 67 3.13 8.35 37.73
C HIS A 67 2.67 8.11 39.19
N TYR A 68 1.36 8.07 39.42
CA TYR A 68 0.77 7.83 40.75
C TYR A 68 1.06 6.43 41.32
N ASP A 69 1.17 5.43 40.45
CA ASP A 69 1.52 4.04 40.76
C ASP A 69 2.84 3.91 41.52
N ASN A 70 3.90 4.59 41.05
CA ASN A 70 5.20 4.58 41.71
C ASN A 70 5.14 5.22 43.10
N ALA A 71 4.40 6.33 43.25
CA ALA A 71 4.24 6.98 44.55
C ALA A 71 3.48 6.08 45.55
N LEU A 72 2.46 5.36 45.09
CA LEU A 72 1.74 4.38 45.90
C LEU A 72 2.65 3.24 46.36
N ALA A 73 3.54 2.74 45.49
CA ALA A 73 4.51 1.71 45.84
C ALA A 73 5.51 2.20 46.91
N VAL A 74 6.03 3.41 46.78
CA VAL A 74 6.95 4.01 47.78
C VAL A 74 6.24 4.25 49.11
N LEU A 75 5.00 4.75 49.11
CA LEU A 75 4.23 4.93 50.33
C LEU A 75 3.97 3.60 51.04
N LYS A 76 3.66 2.55 50.28
CA LYS A 76 3.50 1.19 50.81
C LYS A 76 4.81 0.71 51.46
N GLN A 77 5.95 0.95 50.82
CA GLN A 77 7.25 0.63 51.39
C GLN A 77 7.53 1.39 52.69
N ILE A 78 7.25 2.70 52.74
CA ILE A 78 7.39 3.51 53.96
C ILE A 78 6.56 2.91 55.11
N ARG A 79 5.31 2.51 54.83
CA ARG A 79 4.43 1.88 55.83
C ARG A 79 4.95 0.54 56.31
N LEU A 80 5.52 -0.27 55.42
CA LEU A 80 6.12 -1.56 55.78
C LEU A 80 7.37 -1.39 56.66
N GLU A 81 8.22 -0.40 56.35
CA GLU A 81 9.47 -0.16 57.07
C GLU A 81 9.26 0.52 58.43
N LEU A 82 8.32 1.47 58.52
CA LEU A 82 8.18 2.37 59.68
C LEU A 82 6.89 2.18 60.47
N GLY A 83 5.94 1.40 59.94
CA GLY A 83 4.59 1.19 60.48
C GLY A 83 3.55 2.21 60.01
N GLU A 84 2.29 1.77 59.88
CA GLU A 84 1.17 2.59 59.39
C GLU A 84 0.79 3.76 60.31
N ALA A 85 1.26 3.80 61.56
CA ALA A 85 1.04 4.91 62.48
C ALA A 85 2.16 5.97 62.43
N ASN A 86 3.21 5.75 61.63
CA ASN A 86 4.36 6.66 61.62
C ASN A 86 4.00 8.00 60.98
N ALA A 87 4.31 9.10 61.68
CA ALA A 87 4.00 10.47 61.22
C ALA A 87 4.72 10.86 59.91
N TYR A 88 5.83 10.19 59.58
CA TYR A 88 6.63 10.48 58.38
C TYR A 88 5.85 10.24 57.08
N GLN A 89 4.98 9.23 57.02
CA GLN A 89 4.24 8.91 55.79
C GLN A 89 3.36 10.07 55.32
N LYS A 90 2.79 10.85 56.26
CA LYS A 90 1.94 12.01 55.97
C LYS A 90 2.78 13.11 55.34
N LEU A 91 3.91 13.43 55.98
CA LEU A 91 4.86 14.44 55.50
C LEU A 91 5.41 14.08 54.10
N TRP A 92 5.73 12.81 53.89
CA TRP A 92 6.18 12.33 52.58
C TRP A 92 5.08 12.48 51.53
N ALA A 93 3.85 12.08 51.83
CA ALA A 93 2.73 12.17 50.90
C ALA A 93 2.34 13.62 50.57
N GLU A 94 2.42 14.54 51.54
CA GLU A 94 2.26 15.99 51.34
C GLU A 94 3.26 16.54 50.32
N ASN A 95 4.54 16.18 50.47
CA ASN A 95 5.56 16.60 49.51
C ASN A 95 5.41 15.92 48.14
N GLN A 96 4.95 14.67 48.10
CA GLN A 96 4.69 13.98 46.84
C GLN A 96 3.51 14.60 46.09
N ASP A 97 2.45 15.05 46.78
CA ASP A 97 1.35 15.75 46.12
C ASP A 97 1.79 17.11 45.53
N LYS A 98 2.73 17.80 46.19
CA LYS A 98 3.38 18.99 45.61
C LYS A 98 4.14 18.66 44.32
N VAL A 99 4.78 17.50 44.22
CA VAL A 99 5.37 17.02 42.95
C VAL A 99 4.30 16.85 41.88
N PHE A 100 3.18 16.19 42.21
CA PHE A 100 2.08 16.00 41.26
C PHE A 100 1.45 17.30 40.81
N SER A 101 1.39 18.31 41.69
CA SER A 101 0.92 19.65 41.31
C SER A 101 1.75 20.30 40.19
N ALA A 102 3.01 19.88 39.98
CA ALA A 102 3.84 20.35 38.86
C ALA A 102 3.61 19.57 37.54
N CYS A 103 2.89 18.45 37.61
CA CYS A 103 2.65 17.52 36.51
C CYS A 103 1.19 17.58 35.99
N ASP A 104 0.23 17.92 36.86
CA ASP A 104 -1.20 17.98 36.54
C ASP A 104 -1.69 19.42 36.22
N VAL A 105 -3.02 19.59 36.20
CA VAL A 105 -3.70 20.87 35.91
C VAL A 105 -3.27 22.02 36.85
N ARG A 106 -2.67 21.73 38.00
CA ARG A 106 -2.18 22.71 38.98
C ARG A 106 -0.82 23.32 38.62
N ARG A 107 -0.18 22.88 37.53
CA ARG A 107 1.21 23.25 37.15
C ARG A 107 1.53 24.75 37.17
N ALA A 108 0.54 25.59 36.88
CA ALA A 108 0.70 27.05 36.91
C ALA A 108 0.97 27.60 38.32
N ASN A 109 0.38 26.99 39.36
CA ASN A 109 0.43 27.44 40.75
C ASN A 109 1.19 26.47 41.67
N SER A 110 1.92 25.51 41.09
CA SER A 110 2.60 24.46 41.83
C SER A 110 3.68 25.02 42.77
N GLN A 111 3.69 24.55 44.02
CA GLN A 111 4.70 24.92 45.01
C GLN A 111 5.74 23.79 45.16
N PRO A 112 7.02 24.12 45.35
CA PRO A 112 8.04 23.09 45.53
C PRO A 112 7.82 22.30 46.83
N PRO A 113 8.25 21.02 46.88
CA PRO A 113 8.35 20.27 48.13
C PRO A 113 9.07 21.07 49.21
N GLN A 114 8.62 20.95 50.46
CA GLN A 114 9.20 21.70 51.59
C GLN A 114 10.10 20.81 52.42
N ALA A 115 11.30 21.32 52.75
CA ALA A 115 12.22 20.63 53.63
C ALA A 115 11.57 20.45 55.01
N ILE A 116 11.57 19.22 55.50
CA ILE A 116 10.96 18.88 56.79
C ILE A 116 11.83 19.46 57.90
N LYS A 117 11.37 20.53 58.55
CA LYS A 117 12.05 21.12 59.71
C LYS A 117 11.98 20.13 60.88
N LEU A 118 13.16 19.75 61.39
CA LEU A 118 13.38 18.75 62.45
C LEU A 118 12.60 19.10 63.73
N LEU A 119 11.43 18.49 63.90
CA LEU A 119 10.69 18.50 65.18
C LEU A 119 10.86 17.19 65.96
N LYS A 120 11.37 16.12 65.32
CA LYS A 120 11.69 14.79 65.87
C LYS A 120 12.80 14.15 65.01
N PRO A 121 13.54 13.11 65.50
CA PRO A 121 14.45 12.37 64.64
C PRO A 121 13.68 11.76 63.46
N LEU A 122 14.01 12.21 62.24
CA LEU A 122 13.45 11.69 61.01
C LEU A 122 14.04 10.32 60.70
N PRO A 123 13.31 9.44 59.97
CA PRO A 123 13.88 8.18 59.50
C PRO A 123 15.06 8.46 58.56
N SER A 124 16.02 7.54 58.51
CA SER A 124 17.25 7.69 57.72
C SER A 124 17.01 7.95 56.23
N ARG A 125 15.88 7.49 55.68
CA ARG A 125 15.45 7.72 54.28
C ARG A 125 14.94 9.14 53.99
N ALA A 126 14.59 9.92 55.02
CA ALA A 126 13.91 11.20 54.83
C ALA A 126 14.68 12.25 54.00
N PRO A 127 16.00 12.42 54.18
CA PRO A 127 16.76 13.37 53.35
C PRO A 127 16.75 13.00 51.87
N SER A 128 16.95 11.72 51.52
CA SER A 128 17.00 11.27 50.13
C SER A 128 15.63 11.21 49.47
N ASP A 129 14.56 10.86 50.20
CA ASP A 129 13.18 10.99 49.72
C ASP A 129 12.85 12.45 49.36
N PHE A 130 13.21 13.41 50.23
CA PHE A 130 12.97 14.84 49.97
C PHE A 130 13.72 15.36 48.73
N LEU A 131 15.00 14.97 48.59
CA LEU A 131 15.80 15.30 47.40
C LEU A 131 15.17 14.72 46.13
N TYR A 132 14.73 13.45 46.17
CA TYR A 132 14.07 12.80 45.03
C TYR A 132 12.77 13.50 44.63
N GLN A 133 11.95 13.89 45.61
CA GLN A 133 10.72 14.63 45.37
C GLN A 133 11.00 16.01 44.76
N SER A 134 11.99 16.72 45.30
CA SER A 134 12.42 18.03 44.79
C SER A 134 12.95 17.92 43.35
N ALA A 135 13.76 16.89 43.06
CA ALA A 135 14.26 16.60 41.73
C ALA A 135 13.10 16.33 40.75
N SER A 136 12.11 15.53 41.17
CA SER A 136 10.92 15.19 40.36
C SER A 136 10.03 16.40 40.09
N TYR A 137 9.86 17.29 41.06
CA TYR A 137 9.16 18.57 40.88
C TYR A 137 9.83 19.39 39.77
N HIS A 138 11.15 19.58 39.84
CA HIS A 138 11.90 20.31 38.80
C HIS A 138 11.84 19.61 37.44
N PHE A 139 11.86 18.27 37.40
CA PHE A 139 11.70 17.49 36.17
C PHE A 139 10.39 17.83 35.45
N TYR A 140 9.25 17.79 36.16
CA TYR A 140 7.94 18.13 35.59
C TYR A 140 7.80 19.60 35.20
N LYS A 141 8.53 20.49 35.87
CA LYS A 141 8.65 21.91 35.45
C LYS A 141 9.51 22.10 34.20
N ARG A 142 10.19 21.05 33.72
CA ARG A 142 11.20 21.09 32.64
C ARG A 142 12.48 21.86 33.01
N GLU A 143 12.78 21.92 34.31
CA GLU A 143 14.01 22.51 34.84
C GLU A 143 15.07 21.40 34.99
N PHE A 144 15.48 20.83 33.86
CA PHE A 144 16.24 19.57 33.84
C PHE A 144 17.64 19.68 34.46
N ASP A 145 18.31 20.84 34.39
CA ASP A 145 19.62 21.03 35.03
C ASP A 145 19.53 20.90 36.57
N LYS A 146 18.54 21.55 37.19
CA LYS A 146 18.31 21.46 38.64
C LYS A 146 17.88 20.06 39.04
N SER A 147 17.01 19.45 38.22
CA SER A 147 16.55 18.09 38.43
C SER A 147 17.70 17.09 38.40
N LEU A 148 18.62 17.25 37.42
CA LEU A 148 19.81 16.42 37.26
C LEU A 148 20.70 16.47 38.50
N GLU A 149 21.03 17.67 39.00
CA GLU A 149 21.88 17.85 40.19
C GLU A 149 21.28 17.13 41.41
N LEU A 150 19.98 17.30 41.64
CA LEU A 150 19.29 16.71 42.80
C LEU A 150 19.18 15.18 42.68
N TYR A 151 18.87 14.65 41.49
CA TYR A 151 18.85 13.19 41.28
C TYR A 151 20.24 12.55 41.47
N GLN A 152 21.31 13.21 41.03
CA GLN A 152 22.68 12.74 41.24
C GLN A 152 23.05 12.66 42.73
N GLN A 153 22.57 13.60 43.55
CA GLN A 153 22.77 13.52 45.01
C GLN A 153 22.10 12.27 45.61
N VAL A 154 20.87 11.96 45.18
CA VAL A 154 20.14 10.75 45.65
C VAL A 154 20.81 9.47 45.15
N GLU A 155 21.29 9.47 43.90
CA GLU A 155 21.99 8.33 43.33
C GLU A 155 23.32 8.02 44.04
N ASN A 156 24.04 9.06 44.46
CA ASN A 156 25.32 8.91 45.15
C ASN A 156 25.16 8.51 46.63
N ASP A 157 23.95 8.60 47.19
CA ASP A 157 23.64 8.11 48.53
C ASP A 157 23.38 6.60 48.51
N SER A 158 24.37 5.81 48.95
CA SER A 158 24.28 4.35 49.02
C SER A 158 23.19 3.85 49.99
N LYS A 159 22.66 4.71 50.87
CA LYS A 159 21.60 4.39 51.83
C LYS A 159 20.20 4.81 51.32
N ALA A 160 20.11 5.52 50.20
CA ALA A 160 18.84 5.97 49.65
C ALA A 160 18.02 4.80 49.09
N PRO A 161 16.77 4.57 49.55
CA PRO A 161 15.91 3.53 48.98
C PRO A 161 15.60 3.74 47.49
N LEU A 162 15.61 5.00 47.04
CA LEU A 162 15.30 5.40 45.66
C LEU A 162 16.54 5.57 44.77
N ARG A 163 17.71 5.12 45.22
CA ARG A 163 18.99 5.30 44.53
C ARG A 163 18.95 4.84 43.07
N ALA A 164 18.41 3.65 42.81
CA ALA A 164 18.29 3.09 41.47
C ALA A 164 17.36 3.92 40.57
N THR A 165 16.19 4.31 41.08
CA THR A 165 15.25 5.17 40.35
C THR A 165 15.83 6.55 40.07
N ALA A 166 16.61 7.11 41.01
CA ALA A 166 17.31 8.38 40.81
C ALA A 166 18.39 8.28 39.71
N ALA A 167 19.11 7.15 39.62
CA ALA A 167 20.04 6.90 38.53
C ALA A 167 19.33 6.90 37.16
N TYR A 168 18.19 6.21 37.06
CA TYR A 168 17.36 6.22 35.86
C TYR A 168 16.79 7.62 35.52
N MET A 169 16.39 8.39 36.53
CA MET A 169 15.93 9.76 36.28
C MET A 169 17.07 10.70 35.88
N THR A 170 18.29 10.49 36.38
CA THR A 170 19.52 11.17 35.91
C THR A 170 19.74 10.92 34.41
N LEU A 171 19.62 9.66 33.97
CA LEU A 171 19.65 9.28 32.54
C LEU A 171 18.62 10.08 31.73
N ARG A 172 17.37 10.15 32.19
CA ARG A 172 16.31 10.91 31.51
C ARG A 172 16.58 12.41 31.48
N CYS A 173 17.12 12.99 32.55
CA CYS A 173 17.48 14.40 32.58
C CYS A 173 18.57 14.73 31.55
N LEU A 174 19.61 13.90 31.46
CA LEU A 174 20.66 14.04 30.44
C LEU A 174 20.08 14.00 29.02
N ALA A 175 19.15 13.07 28.77
CA ALA A 175 18.46 12.98 27.48
C ALA A 175 17.65 14.25 27.16
N GLN A 176 16.88 14.76 28.11
CA GLN A 176 16.09 15.99 27.94
C GLN A 176 16.96 17.25 27.75
N LEU A 177 18.16 17.26 28.34
CA LEU A 177 19.19 18.27 28.13
C LEU A 177 19.94 18.11 26.79
N LYS A 178 19.56 17.13 25.96
CA LYS A 178 20.21 16.80 24.67
C LYS A 178 21.67 16.36 24.84
N ARG A 179 22.05 15.86 26.01
CA ARG A 179 23.37 15.29 26.32
C ARG A 179 23.33 13.78 26.05
N VAL A 180 23.09 13.41 24.78
CA VAL A 180 22.71 12.04 24.39
C VAL A 180 23.82 11.02 24.68
N GLU A 181 25.09 11.36 24.42
CA GLU A 181 26.22 10.48 24.75
C GLU A 181 26.31 10.20 26.25
N GLU A 182 26.23 11.26 27.07
CA GLU A 182 26.29 11.11 28.52
C GLU A 182 25.10 10.33 29.06
N ALA A 183 23.92 10.51 28.45
CA ALA A 183 22.75 9.69 28.74
C ALA A 183 23.02 8.22 28.37
N TYR A 184 23.55 7.95 27.19
CA TYR A 184 23.84 6.58 26.77
C TYR A 184 24.86 5.90 27.70
N ASP A 185 25.97 6.58 28.02
CA ASP A 185 26.97 6.09 28.97
C ASP A 185 26.41 5.96 30.39
N LYS A 186 25.42 6.77 30.75
CA LYS A 186 24.68 6.61 32.00
C LYS A 186 23.86 5.31 31.99
N ALA A 187 23.17 4.99 30.91
CA ALA A 187 22.45 3.73 30.77
C ALA A 187 23.40 2.52 30.92
N ASP A 188 24.56 2.57 30.27
CA ASP A 188 25.57 1.49 30.39
C ASP A 188 26.08 1.33 31.82
N ARG A 189 26.35 2.45 32.53
CA ARG A 189 26.73 2.41 33.95
C ARG A 189 25.63 1.83 34.84
N ILE A 190 24.36 2.14 34.56
CA ILE A 190 23.23 1.59 35.30
C ILE A 190 23.18 0.07 35.16
N LEU A 191 23.32 -0.42 33.93
CA LEU A 191 23.22 -1.84 33.60
C LEU A 191 24.42 -2.65 34.10
N ALA A 192 25.59 -2.03 34.20
CA ALA A 192 26.80 -2.66 34.72
C ALA A 192 26.79 -2.81 36.26
N ASP A 193 26.02 -1.99 37.00
CA ASP A 193 25.96 -2.03 38.46
C ASP A 193 24.76 -2.89 38.94
N PRO A 194 25.02 -4.05 39.59
CA PRO A 194 23.95 -4.92 40.11
C PRO A 194 23.06 -4.25 41.16
N SER A 195 23.54 -3.21 41.84
CA SER A 195 22.75 -2.45 42.83
C SER A 195 21.61 -1.64 42.19
N PHE A 196 21.60 -1.51 40.86
CA PHE A 196 20.52 -0.86 40.10
C PHE A 196 19.60 -1.86 39.39
N LYS A 197 19.62 -3.14 39.76
CA LYS A 197 18.82 -4.20 39.11
C LYS A 197 17.34 -3.86 38.91
N THR A 198 16.73 -3.12 39.84
CA THR A 198 15.31 -2.75 39.78
C THR A 198 14.95 -1.80 38.63
N VAL A 199 15.94 -1.17 37.99
CA VAL A 199 15.74 -0.27 36.84
C VAL A 199 16.47 -0.72 35.59
N HIS A 200 17.05 -1.94 35.58
CA HIS A 200 17.80 -2.46 34.43
C HIS A 200 16.91 -2.51 33.18
N ASP A 201 15.72 -3.09 33.24
CA ASP A 201 14.83 -3.23 32.08
C ASP A 201 14.47 -1.88 31.46
N ILE A 202 14.06 -0.90 32.28
CA ILE A 202 13.68 0.43 31.80
C ILE A 202 14.89 1.23 31.29
N ALA A 203 16.08 1.02 31.85
CA ALA A 203 17.32 1.66 31.39
C ALA A 203 17.82 1.03 30.07
N ALA A 204 17.73 -0.30 29.93
CA ALA A 204 18.04 -1.02 28.71
C ALA A 204 17.15 -0.54 27.57
N ASN A 205 15.83 -0.48 27.79
CA ASN A 205 14.88 0.04 26.82
C ASN A 205 15.15 1.52 26.46
N TYR A 206 15.61 2.32 27.42
CA TYR A 206 15.90 3.73 27.16
C TYR A 206 17.02 3.94 26.13
N ARG A 207 17.93 2.97 25.93
CA ARG A 207 18.93 3.04 24.84
C ARG A 207 18.27 3.08 23.47
N PHE A 208 17.20 2.31 23.27
CA PHE A 208 16.38 2.38 22.05
C PHE A 208 15.73 3.77 21.93
N ILE A 209 15.14 4.30 23.01
CA ILE A 209 14.49 5.62 23.01
C ILE A 209 15.48 6.74 22.62
N LEU A 210 16.70 6.70 23.15
CA LEU A 210 17.75 7.67 22.84
C LEU A 210 18.13 7.65 21.35
N MET A 211 18.15 6.47 20.74
CA MET A 211 18.65 6.26 19.39
C MET A 211 17.56 6.23 18.33
N ASN A 212 16.29 6.37 18.72
CA ASN A 212 15.16 6.37 17.80
C ASN A 212 15.21 7.60 16.86
N PRO A 213 15.18 7.40 15.52
CA PRO A 213 15.21 8.49 14.53
C PRO A 213 14.08 9.51 14.64
N THR A 214 12.93 9.09 15.16
CA THR A 214 11.69 9.90 15.19
C THR A 214 11.56 10.71 16.47
N ALA A 215 12.25 10.31 17.54
CA ALA A 215 12.09 10.89 18.87
C ALA A 215 12.86 12.21 19.05
N TRP A 216 13.94 12.42 18.28
CA TRP A 216 14.86 13.56 18.46
C TRP A 216 15.32 14.13 17.12
N PRO A 217 15.57 15.45 17.01
CA PRO A 217 16.25 16.00 15.83
C PRO A 217 17.65 15.37 15.69
N VAL A 218 17.92 14.80 14.51
CA VAL A 218 19.10 13.98 14.13
C VAL A 218 20.48 14.55 14.52
N LYS A 219 20.58 15.84 14.86
CA LYS A 219 21.84 16.56 15.11
C LYS A 219 22.54 16.25 16.44
N ALA A 220 21.97 15.41 17.32
CA ALA A 220 22.51 15.15 18.66
C ALA A 220 23.33 13.85 18.79
N ILE A 221 23.42 13.04 17.74
CA ILE A 221 24.12 11.74 17.75
C ILE A 221 25.47 11.90 17.02
N THR A 222 26.55 11.42 17.63
CA THR A 222 27.89 11.37 17.01
C THR A 222 28.10 10.07 16.24
N ALA A 223 29.11 10.03 15.36
CA ALA A 223 29.42 8.82 14.61
C ALA A 223 29.92 7.69 15.51
N GLU A 224 30.64 8.04 16.57
CA GLU A 224 31.15 7.15 17.61
C GLU A 224 30.00 6.50 18.37
N LEU A 225 29.03 7.30 18.83
CA LEU A 225 27.85 6.79 19.51
C LEU A 225 26.99 5.91 18.59
N ALA A 226 26.79 6.34 17.34
CA ALA A 226 26.08 5.53 16.36
C ALA A 226 26.78 4.19 16.09
N SER A 227 28.11 4.17 16.04
CA SER A 227 28.90 2.94 15.87
C SER A 227 28.77 2.03 17.10
N LYS A 228 28.89 2.60 18.31
CA LYS A 228 28.70 1.88 19.58
C LYS A 228 27.32 1.24 19.64
N HIS A 229 26.28 1.99 19.27
CA HIS A 229 24.91 1.50 19.30
C HIS A 229 24.65 0.44 18.23
N LEU A 230 25.10 0.63 16.98
CA LEU A 230 24.93 -0.36 15.93
C LEU A 230 25.62 -1.69 16.30
N ALA A 231 26.84 -1.64 16.86
CA ALA A 231 27.51 -2.84 17.38
C ALA A 231 26.70 -3.53 18.49
N TRP A 232 26.07 -2.76 19.38
CA TRP A 232 25.17 -3.30 20.40
C TRP A 232 23.91 -3.93 19.81
N LEU A 233 23.22 -3.27 18.87
CA LEU A 233 22.05 -3.83 18.17
C LEU A 233 22.39 -5.18 17.53
N VAL A 234 23.53 -5.24 16.85
CA VAL A 234 24.00 -6.47 16.21
C VAL A 234 24.33 -7.57 17.23
N SER A 235 24.79 -7.20 18.43
CA SER A 235 25.00 -8.18 19.50
C SER A 235 23.69 -8.75 20.04
N LEU A 236 22.59 -7.97 20.04
CA LEU A 236 21.28 -8.42 20.51
C LEU A 236 20.65 -9.43 19.56
N ILE A 237 20.65 -9.14 18.25
CA ILE A 237 20.04 -10.04 17.25
C ILE A 237 20.81 -11.36 17.06
N LYS A 238 22.05 -11.44 17.53
CA LYS A 238 22.84 -12.69 17.52
C LYS A 238 22.45 -13.63 18.66
N ILE A 239 21.73 -13.13 19.67
CA ILE A 239 21.26 -13.94 20.78
C ILE A 239 19.92 -14.55 20.36
N ALA A 240 19.88 -15.87 20.20
CA ALA A 240 18.62 -16.60 20.11
C ALA A 240 17.83 -16.38 21.42
N PRO A 241 16.70 -15.66 21.43
CA PRO A 241 16.03 -15.27 22.68
C PRO A 241 15.64 -16.47 23.53
N ALA A 242 15.31 -17.61 22.89
CA ALA A 242 15.00 -18.88 23.52
C ALA A 242 16.10 -19.43 24.44
N ASN A 243 17.35 -19.00 24.24
CA ASN A 243 18.51 -19.44 25.00
C ASN A 243 18.93 -18.44 26.10
N ALA A 244 18.26 -17.28 26.20
CA ALA A 244 18.59 -16.27 27.19
C ALA A 244 18.07 -16.64 28.58
N ALA A 245 18.81 -16.24 29.63
CA ALA A 245 18.39 -16.45 31.02
C ALA A 245 17.08 -15.71 31.37
N ASP A 246 16.84 -14.58 30.71
CA ASP A 246 15.56 -13.86 30.73
C ASP A 246 14.99 -13.81 29.31
N PHE A 247 14.16 -14.80 28.98
CA PHE A 247 13.51 -14.92 27.68
C PHE A 247 12.69 -13.68 27.33
N ASN A 248 11.92 -13.14 28.27
CA ASN A 248 11.00 -12.03 27.99
C ASN A 248 11.75 -10.74 27.65
N GLN A 249 12.84 -10.45 28.37
CA GLN A 249 13.66 -9.28 28.09
C GLN A 249 14.43 -9.46 26.77
N ALA A 250 15.06 -10.62 26.56
CA ALA A 250 15.80 -10.90 25.33
C ALA A 250 14.90 -10.85 24.10
N TYR A 251 13.67 -11.34 24.20
CA TYR A 251 12.67 -11.27 23.14
C TYR A 251 12.33 -9.80 22.80
N LYS A 252 12.06 -8.96 23.80
CA LYS A 252 11.78 -7.52 23.57
C LYS A 252 12.98 -6.81 22.93
N ASP A 253 14.16 -6.99 23.50
CA ASP A 253 15.40 -6.38 23.02
C ASP A 253 15.70 -6.79 21.57
N TYR A 254 15.42 -8.05 21.22
CA TYR A 254 15.57 -8.57 19.86
C TYR A 254 14.71 -7.80 18.84
N PHE A 255 13.41 -7.66 19.12
CA PHE A 255 12.49 -6.98 18.19
C PHE A 255 12.68 -5.46 18.15
N ASP A 256 12.98 -4.84 19.28
CA ASP A 256 13.35 -3.42 19.32
C ASP A 256 14.65 -3.19 18.52
N ALA A 257 15.61 -4.12 18.60
CA ALA A 257 16.83 -4.04 17.81
C ALA A 257 16.56 -4.16 16.31
N LEU A 258 15.72 -5.11 15.88
CA LEU A 258 15.31 -5.24 14.47
C LEU A 258 14.66 -3.95 13.95
N GLU A 259 13.74 -3.36 14.71
CA GLU A 259 13.08 -2.11 14.32
C GLU A 259 14.08 -0.95 14.14
N GLN A 260 15.12 -0.89 14.97
CA GLN A 260 16.11 0.19 14.88
C GLN A 260 17.17 -0.02 13.81
N LEU A 261 17.51 -1.27 13.49
CA LEU A 261 18.48 -1.60 12.45
C LEU A 261 18.08 -0.97 11.10
N ASP A 262 16.79 -0.99 10.74
CA ASP A 262 16.28 -0.33 9.53
C ASP A 262 16.69 1.16 9.42
N GLY A 263 16.80 1.84 10.56
CA GLY A 263 17.19 3.24 10.63
C GLY A 263 18.67 3.53 10.35
N TYR A 264 19.51 2.49 10.19
CA TYR A 264 20.95 2.60 9.90
C TYR A 264 21.31 2.40 8.44
N PHE A 265 20.50 1.67 7.67
CA PHE A 265 20.86 1.21 6.32
C PHE A 265 20.09 1.96 5.22
N PRO A 266 20.48 3.20 4.86
CA PRO A 266 19.80 3.91 3.79
C PRO A 266 19.99 3.21 2.44
N LEU A 267 18.95 3.29 1.61
CA LEU A 267 18.93 2.71 0.26
C LEU A 267 20.03 3.31 -0.65
N PHE A 268 20.37 4.58 -0.45
CA PHE A 268 21.42 5.31 -1.16
C PHE A 268 21.84 6.53 -0.33
N ALA A 269 23.02 7.09 -0.64
CA ALA A 269 23.47 8.35 -0.06
C ALA A 269 22.55 9.51 -0.53
N PRO A 270 21.92 10.29 0.38
CA PRO A 270 20.90 11.28 0.00
C PRO A 270 21.32 12.33 -1.04
N ASP A 271 22.56 12.82 -0.97
CA ASP A 271 23.01 13.94 -1.83
C ASP A 271 23.53 13.46 -3.18
N THR A 272 24.20 12.31 -3.22
CA THR A 272 24.83 11.77 -4.44
C THR A 272 24.00 10.69 -5.12
N LEU A 273 22.97 10.18 -4.43
CA LEU A 273 22.21 8.99 -4.79
C LEU A 273 23.08 7.74 -5.01
N ALA A 274 24.31 7.74 -4.48
CA ALA A 274 25.22 6.61 -4.61
C ALA A 274 24.67 5.41 -3.86
N VAL A 275 24.54 4.27 -4.54
CA VAL A 275 24.02 3.04 -3.92
C VAL A 275 25.12 2.19 -3.28
N ASP A 276 26.40 2.43 -3.56
CA ASP A 276 27.58 1.67 -3.11
C ASP A 276 28.45 2.45 -2.12
N TRP A 277 27.83 3.41 -1.41
CA TRP A 277 28.51 4.42 -0.62
C TRP A 277 29.33 3.87 0.56
N TRP A 278 29.04 2.66 1.06
CA TRP A 278 29.74 2.08 2.22
C TRP A 278 31.01 1.33 1.84
N ILE A 279 31.13 0.86 0.59
CA ILE A 279 32.32 0.15 0.06
C ILE A 279 33.25 1.04 -0.76
N THR A 280 32.83 2.28 -1.07
CA THR A 280 33.62 3.26 -1.81
C THR A 280 34.10 4.41 -0.92
N ASP A 281 34.92 5.30 -1.47
CA ASP A 281 35.39 6.50 -0.76
C ASP A 281 34.31 7.59 -0.61
N THR A 282 33.07 7.34 -1.01
CA THR A 282 31.93 8.26 -0.86
C THR A 282 31.78 8.69 0.60
N ALA A 283 31.72 10.00 0.86
CA ALA A 283 31.57 10.53 2.21
C ALA A 283 30.25 10.07 2.84
N ALA A 284 30.30 9.56 4.08
CA ALA A 284 29.10 9.22 4.83
C ALA A 284 28.42 10.51 5.32
N LEU A 285 27.16 10.70 4.97
CA LEU A 285 26.46 11.98 5.17
C LEU A 285 25.77 12.10 6.54
N SER A 286 25.73 11.01 7.31
CA SER A 286 25.14 11.00 8.66
C SER A 286 25.95 10.15 9.63
N PRO A 287 25.85 10.40 10.94
CA PRO A 287 26.46 9.56 11.98
C PRO A 287 26.17 8.06 11.83
N ARG A 288 24.94 7.70 11.44
CA ARG A 288 24.54 6.29 11.22
C ARG A 288 25.15 5.69 9.97
N MET A 289 25.22 6.44 8.87
CA MET A 289 25.95 6.00 7.69
C MET A 289 27.43 5.79 8.00
N GLN A 290 28.02 6.70 8.78
CA GLN A 290 29.42 6.55 9.20
C GLN A 290 29.60 5.30 10.07
N ALA A 291 28.64 4.99 10.96
CA ALA A 291 28.64 3.76 11.74
C ALA A 291 28.62 2.49 10.87
N VAL A 292 27.75 2.44 9.85
CA VAL A 292 27.71 1.33 8.89
C VAL A 292 29.03 1.24 8.12
N LYS A 293 29.55 2.36 7.62
CA LYS A 293 30.82 2.39 6.88
C LYS A 293 32.01 1.93 7.74
N ASN A 294 32.01 2.27 9.03
CA ASN A 294 33.06 1.86 9.97
C ASN A 294 32.97 0.37 10.34
N LEU A 295 31.75 -0.16 10.51
CA LEU A 295 31.53 -1.53 10.99
C LEU A 295 31.51 -2.57 9.87
N ALA A 296 31.00 -2.24 8.67
CA ALA A 296 30.88 -3.20 7.57
C ALA A 296 32.20 -3.96 7.25
N PRO A 297 33.39 -3.32 7.18
CA PRO A 297 34.63 -4.03 6.88
C PRO A 297 35.04 -5.10 7.91
N THR A 298 34.55 -5.01 9.14
CA THR A 298 34.91 -5.92 10.24
C THR A 298 33.73 -6.74 10.75
N HIS A 299 32.50 -6.41 10.34
CA HIS A 299 31.29 -7.05 10.78
C HIS A 299 30.43 -7.50 9.59
N GLU A 300 30.58 -8.76 9.21
CA GLU A 300 29.91 -9.38 8.08
C GLU A 300 28.40 -9.12 8.01
N PHE A 301 27.67 -9.27 9.13
CA PHE A 301 26.23 -9.00 9.15
C PHE A 301 25.90 -7.56 8.72
N VAL A 302 26.67 -6.56 9.16
CA VAL A 302 26.42 -5.15 8.82
C VAL A 302 26.68 -4.91 7.34
N ASP A 303 27.73 -5.52 6.80
CA ASP A 303 28.06 -5.46 5.37
C ASP A 303 26.98 -6.12 4.52
N TRP A 304 26.55 -7.33 4.89
CA TRP A 304 25.47 -8.06 4.24
C TRP A 304 24.16 -7.27 4.25
N MET A 305 23.75 -6.74 5.42
CA MET A 305 22.55 -5.91 5.56
C MET A 305 22.63 -4.73 4.61
N GLN A 306 23.71 -3.94 4.64
CA GLN A 306 23.80 -2.78 3.76
C GLN A 306 23.79 -3.17 2.27
N ALA A 307 24.44 -4.28 1.89
CA ALA A 307 24.43 -4.79 0.52
C ALA A 307 23.04 -5.23 0.04
N GLN A 308 22.27 -5.85 0.93
CA GLN A 308 20.89 -6.27 0.68
C GLN A 308 19.93 -5.07 0.61
N TRP A 309 20.05 -4.11 1.52
CA TRP A 309 19.18 -2.91 1.59
C TRP A 309 19.48 -1.87 0.53
N ALA A 310 20.72 -1.79 0.03
CA ALA A 310 21.09 -0.83 -1.00
C ALA A 310 20.10 -0.90 -2.17
N TYR A 311 19.70 0.25 -2.70
CA TYR A 311 18.62 0.30 -3.69
C TYR A 311 18.93 -0.59 -4.90
N ASN A 312 18.02 -1.51 -5.20
CA ASN A 312 18.13 -2.40 -6.36
C ASN A 312 17.03 -2.04 -7.36
N VAL A 313 17.40 -1.54 -8.53
CA VAL A 313 16.46 -1.17 -9.58
C VAL A 313 15.58 -2.34 -10.03
N PHE A 314 16.10 -3.58 -9.93
CA PHE A 314 15.40 -4.79 -10.36
C PHE A 314 14.31 -5.25 -9.39
N THR A 315 14.29 -4.78 -8.15
CA THR A 315 13.17 -5.06 -7.23
C THR A 315 11.93 -4.26 -7.61
N ALA A 316 12.12 -3.10 -8.26
CA ALA A 316 11.04 -2.29 -8.83
C ALA A 316 10.53 -2.89 -10.15
N ASP A 317 11.40 -3.10 -11.13
CA ASP A 317 11.04 -3.72 -12.41
C ASP A 317 12.27 -4.29 -13.14
N TRP A 318 12.14 -5.48 -13.72
CA TRP A 318 13.22 -6.10 -14.51
C TRP A 318 13.51 -5.33 -15.79
N LEU A 319 12.51 -4.68 -16.37
CA LEU A 319 12.63 -3.95 -17.65
C LEU A 319 13.71 -2.88 -17.61
N TRP A 320 14.08 -2.38 -16.43
CA TRP A 320 15.15 -1.41 -16.27
C TRP A 320 16.52 -1.90 -16.77
N ALA A 321 16.75 -3.21 -16.90
CA ALA A 321 17.95 -3.76 -17.55
C ALA A 321 18.11 -3.36 -19.04
N LEU A 322 17.07 -2.79 -19.65
CA LEU A 322 17.04 -2.39 -21.06
C LEU A 322 17.29 -0.90 -21.28
N HIS A 323 17.47 -0.11 -20.21
CA HIS A 323 17.43 1.36 -20.26
C HIS A 323 18.56 2.01 -19.47
N GLN A 324 18.78 3.30 -19.77
CA GLN A 324 19.70 4.18 -19.09
C GLN A 324 21.07 3.55 -18.86
N LYS A 325 21.62 2.87 -19.88
CA LYS A 325 22.84 2.05 -19.75
C LYS A 325 24.06 2.83 -19.25
N ASP A 326 24.08 4.14 -19.50
CA ASP A 326 25.16 5.05 -19.10
C ASP A 326 24.93 5.71 -17.72
N HIS A 327 23.82 5.40 -17.05
CA HIS A 327 23.52 5.96 -15.74
C HIS A 327 24.51 5.46 -14.67
N ALA A 328 25.00 6.38 -13.82
CA ALA A 328 26.01 6.10 -12.80
C ALA A 328 25.66 4.93 -11.86
N TYR A 329 24.35 4.73 -11.63
CA TYR A 329 23.81 3.56 -10.92
C TYR A 329 24.42 2.23 -11.36
N TRP A 330 24.62 2.00 -12.67
CA TRP A 330 25.09 0.69 -13.13
C TRP A 330 26.51 0.39 -12.69
N ALA A 331 27.39 1.39 -12.73
CA ALA A 331 28.75 1.26 -12.20
C ALA A 331 28.75 1.04 -10.68
N GLN A 332 27.96 1.82 -9.95
CA GLN A 332 27.83 1.68 -8.50
C GLN A 332 27.28 0.30 -8.10
N ASN A 333 26.22 -0.15 -8.77
CA ASN A 333 25.64 -1.45 -8.54
C ASN A 333 26.59 -2.60 -8.92
N GLN A 334 27.43 -2.41 -9.94
CA GLN A 334 28.48 -3.37 -10.29
C GLN A 334 29.53 -3.52 -9.17
N ASN A 335 29.84 -2.45 -8.43
CA ASN A 335 30.73 -2.54 -7.27
C ASN A 335 30.13 -3.45 -6.19
N ILE A 336 28.84 -3.30 -5.89
CA ILE A 336 28.12 -4.15 -4.93
C ILE A 336 28.09 -5.61 -5.39
N VAL A 337 27.78 -5.85 -6.67
CA VAL A 337 27.77 -7.20 -7.25
C VAL A 337 29.15 -7.85 -7.15
N SER A 338 30.21 -7.12 -7.49
CA SER A 338 31.59 -7.63 -7.46
C SER A 338 32.03 -7.94 -6.03
N HIS A 339 31.65 -7.07 -5.08
CA HIS A 339 31.87 -7.30 -3.64
C HIS A 339 31.17 -8.56 -3.16
N ALA A 340 29.86 -8.68 -3.39
CA ALA A 340 29.07 -9.84 -2.99
C ALA A 340 29.56 -11.14 -3.63
N TRP A 341 29.92 -11.11 -4.92
CA TRP A 341 30.50 -12.26 -5.60
C TRP A 341 31.81 -12.72 -4.97
N LYS A 342 32.70 -11.79 -4.63
CA LYS A 342 33.96 -12.09 -3.95
C LYS A 342 33.73 -12.70 -2.56
N ARG A 343 32.80 -12.17 -1.77
CA ARG A 343 32.41 -12.73 -0.46
C ARG A 343 31.92 -14.17 -0.60
N TRP A 344 31.02 -14.42 -1.55
CA TRP A 344 30.55 -15.78 -1.83
C TRP A 344 31.69 -16.73 -2.21
N GLN A 345 32.61 -16.31 -3.09
CA GLN A 345 33.79 -17.10 -3.47
C GLN A 345 34.74 -17.40 -2.29
N GLN A 346 34.69 -16.59 -1.22
CA GLN A 346 35.47 -16.77 0.00
C GLN A 346 34.80 -17.74 1.00
N GLY A 347 33.59 -18.23 0.72
CA GLY A 347 32.87 -19.18 1.57
C GLY A 347 31.96 -18.53 2.62
N ASP A 348 31.64 -17.25 2.44
CA ASP A 348 30.85 -16.44 3.37
C ASP A 348 29.34 -16.78 3.37
N GLY A 349 28.90 -17.74 2.53
CA GLY A 349 27.53 -18.28 2.53
C GLY A 349 26.67 -17.88 1.32
N GLY A 350 25.53 -18.54 1.17
CA GLY A 350 24.63 -18.40 0.02
C GLY A 350 23.92 -17.03 -0.11
N GLU A 351 23.78 -16.30 0.99
CA GLU A 351 23.21 -14.95 1.04
C GLU A 351 23.99 -13.93 0.18
N TRP A 352 25.30 -14.13 0.04
CA TRP A 352 26.13 -13.30 -0.83
C TRP A 352 25.92 -13.64 -2.32
N LEU A 353 25.67 -14.91 -2.65
CA LEU A 353 25.25 -15.31 -4.00
C LEU A 353 23.88 -14.71 -4.36
N GLN A 354 22.96 -14.66 -3.40
CA GLN A 354 21.64 -14.02 -3.56
C GLN A 354 21.78 -12.53 -3.86
N ILE A 355 22.64 -11.79 -3.14
CA ILE A 355 22.92 -10.38 -3.45
C ILE A 355 23.51 -10.26 -4.86
N ALA A 356 24.49 -11.09 -5.21
CA ALA A 356 25.13 -11.04 -6.52
C ALA A 356 24.10 -11.25 -7.64
N ILE A 357 23.28 -12.30 -7.57
CA ILE A 357 22.33 -12.66 -8.64
C ILE A 357 21.13 -11.71 -8.73
N THR A 358 20.63 -11.20 -7.59
CA THR A 358 19.50 -10.25 -7.58
C THR A 358 19.86 -8.89 -8.19
N ARG A 359 21.15 -8.52 -8.15
CA ARG A 359 21.64 -7.21 -8.58
C ARG A 359 22.37 -7.24 -9.92
N THR A 360 22.81 -8.40 -10.40
CA THR A 360 23.62 -8.45 -11.61
C THR A 360 22.87 -7.94 -12.83
N HIS A 361 23.50 -7.03 -13.57
CA HIS A 361 23.00 -6.60 -14.87
C HIS A 361 23.31 -7.70 -15.92
N PRO A 362 22.34 -8.12 -16.74
CA PRO A 362 22.46 -9.31 -17.59
C PRO A 362 23.53 -9.22 -18.69
N GLN A 363 23.89 -8.00 -19.11
CA GLN A 363 24.89 -7.77 -20.16
C GLN A 363 26.34 -7.82 -19.64
N THR A 364 26.58 -8.02 -18.33
CA THR A 364 27.94 -8.13 -17.80
C THR A 364 28.50 -9.53 -18.01
N PRO A 365 29.83 -9.70 -18.18
CA PRO A 365 30.45 -11.03 -18.27
C PRO A 365 30.15 -11.90 -17.04
N LEU A 366 30.15 -11.28 -15.85
CA LEU A 366 29.91 -11.92 -14.57
C LEU A 366 28.52 -12.58 -14.47
N ALA A 367 27.53 -12.12 -15.24
CA ALA A 367 26.20 -12.73 -15.28
C ALA A 367 26.25 -14.21 -15.67
N GLY A 368 27.12 -14.60 -16.63
CA GLY A 368 27.26 -16.00 -17.04
C GLY A 368 27.86 -16.88 -15.96
N GLU A 369 28.83 -16.35 -15.20
CA GLU A 369 29.44 -17.06 -14.07
C GLU A 369 28.44 -17.26 -12.92
N ILE A 370 27.69 -16.21 -12.59
CA ILE A 370 26.64 -16.26 -11.56
C ILE A 370 25.55 -17.27 -11.95
N ILE A 371 25.07 -17.25 -13.20
CA ILE A 371 24.10 -18.25 -13.68
C ILE A 371 24.65 -19.66 -13.46
N LYS A 372 25.87 -19.93 -13.94
CA LYS A 372 26.51 -21.24 -13.82
C LYS A 372 26.62 -21.71 -12.36
N SER A 373 26.94 -20.80 -11.44
CA SER A 373 27.06 -21.13 -10.02
C SER A 373 25.72 -21.28 -9.31
N ALA A 374 24.69 -20.53 -9.69
CA ALA A 374 23.39 -20.57 -9.04
C ALA A 374 22.50 -21.74 -9.50
N THR A 375 22.58 -22.13 -10.78
CA THR A 375 21.72 -23.18 -11.37
C THR A 375 21.71 -24.50 -10.59
N PRO A 376 22.85 -25.06 -10.13
CA PRO A 376 22.86 -26.34 -9.41
C PRO A 376 21.97 -26.36 -8.15
N PHE A 377 21.85 -25.22 -7.45
CA PHE A 377 21.09 -25.14 -6.20
C PHE A 377 19.58 -25.37 -6.40
N LEU A 378 19.03 -25.01 -7.57
CA LEU A 378 17.60 -25.17 -7.83
C LEU A 378 17.14 -26.63 -7.79
N THR A 379 18.06 -27.57 -8.08
CA THR A 379 17.79 -29.01 -8.10
C THR A 379 17.85 -29.66 -6.72
N ASN A 380 18.26 -28.93 -5.68
CA ASN A 380 18.28 -29.44 -4.32
C ASN A 380 16.85 -29.69 -3.80
N SER A 381 16.71 -30.74 -3.00
CA SER A 381 15.46 -30.97 -2.26
C SER A 381 15.22 -29.81 -1.29
N TRP A 382 14.03 -29.23 -1.34
CA TRP A 382 13.59 -28.16 -0.44
C TRP A 382 12.47 -28.62 0.50
N GLN A 383 11.91 -29.80 0.27
CA GLN A 383 10.90 -30.39 1.14
C GLN A 383 11.52 -30.68 2.51
N GLY A 384 10.98 -30.05 3.56
CA GLY A 384 11.49 -30.17 4.92
C GLY A 384 12.59 -29.17 5.29
N GLU A 385 13.00 -28.30 4.38
CA GLU A 385 13.92 -27.20 4.68
C GLU A 385 13.19 -26.01 5.33
N THR A 386 13.96 -25.10 5.95
CA THR A 386 13.45 -23.88 6.60
C THR A 386 12.81 -22.92 5.60
N LEU A 387 12.04 -21.95 6.08
CA LEU A 387 11.42 -20.93 5.22
C LEU A 387 12.47 -20.10 4.46
N GLU A 388 13.56 -19.72 5.13
CA GLU A 388 14.63 -18.85 4.62
C GLU A 388 15.36 -19.51 3.46
N TYR A 389 15.67 -20.80 3.60
CA TYR A 389 16.33 -21.54 2.53
C TYR A 389 15.43 -21.63 1.29
N ARG A 390 14.11 -21.76 1.50
CA ARG A 390 13.13 -21.75 0.41
C ARG A 390 13.02 -20.38 -0.23
N GLU A 391 13.00 -19.30 0.55
CA GLU A 391 13.02 -17.92 0.02
C GLU A 391 14.29 -17.66 -0.79
N TRP A 392 15.44 -18.08 -0.28
CA TRP A 392 16.71 -18.01 -0.98
C TRP A 392 16.67 -18.76 -2.32
N LEU A 393 16.20 -20.01 -2.34
CA LEU A 393 16.03 -20.77 -3.59
C LEU A 393 15.08 -20.09 -4.57
N PHE A 394 13.99 -19.51 -4.07
CA PHE A 394 13.04 -18.76 -4.89
C PHE A 394 13.69 -17.54 -5.54
N ASP A 395 14.48 -16.79 -4.78
CA ASP A 395 15.20 -15.62 -5.30
C ASP A 395 16.25 -16.00 -6.34
N LEU A 396 16.95 -17.13 -6.16
CA LEU A 396 17.85 -17.68 -7.19
C LEU A 396 17.06 -17.98 -8.48
N TRP A 397 15.95 -18.71 -8.36
CA TRP A 397 15.12 -19.10 -9.51
C TRP A 397 14.59 -17.88 -10.26
N GLU A 398 14.01 -16.91 -9.54
CA GLU A 398 13.45 -15.69 -10.13
C GLU A 398 14.53 -14.92 -10.90
N ASN A 399 15.71 -14.75 -10.31
CA ASN A 399 16.76 -13.95 -10.92
C ASN A 399 17.52 -14.69 -12.03
N LEU A 400 17.56 -16.02 -12.00
CA LEU A 400 18.03 -16.81 -13.14
C LEU A 400 17.14 -16.56 -14.37
N ILE A 401 15.81 -16.55 -14.20
CA ILE A 401 14.87 -16.20 -15.28
C ILE A 401 15.20 -14.80 -15.82
N ARG A 402 15.30 -13.79 -14.95
CA ARG A 402 15.64 -12.41 -15.32
C ARG A 402 16.95 -12.32 -16.10
N LEU A 403 18.00 -13.00 -15.64
CA LEU A 403 19.32 -12.96 -16.29
C LEU A 403 19.30 -13.63 -17.67
N HIS A 404 18.66 -14.81 -17.81
CA HIS A 404 18.50 -15.45 -19.11
C HIS A 404 17.71 -14.57 -20.10
N LEU A 405 16.61 -13.94 -19.65
CA LEU A 405 15.85 -12.98 -20.47
C LEU A 405 16.73 -11.82 -20.94
N GLY A 406 17.49 -11.22 -20.03
CA GLY A 406 18.40 -10.12 -20.31
C GLY A 406 19.55 -10.44 -21.26
N ARG A 407 19.92 -11.73 -21.34
CA ARG A 407 20.95 -12.25 -22.25
C ARG A 407 20.37 -12.72 -23.59
N GLY A 408 19.05 -12.64 -23.79
CA GLY A 408 18.37 -13.15 -24.99
C GLY A 408 18.22 -14.67 -25.01
N GLU A 409 18.46 -15.36 -23.89
CA GLU A 409 18.41 -16.81 -23.73
C GLU A 409 16.99 -17.27 -23.34
N HIS A 410 15.96 -16.86 -24.12
CA HIS A 410 14.55 -17.04 -23.73
C HIS A 410 14.14 -18.50 -23.53
N ALA A 411 14.70 -19.42 -24.31
CA ALA A 411 14.44 -20.86 -24.14
C ALA A 411 14.84 -21.34 -22.74
N ALA A 412 16.02 -20.92 -22.24
CA ALA A 412 16.48 -21.27 -20.91
C ALA A 412 15.57 -20.68 -19.81
N ALA A 413 15.12 -19.43 -19.98
CA ALA A 413 14.16 -18.82 -19.06
C ALA A 413 12.82 -19.59 -19.01
N LEU A 414 12.31 -20.03 -20.17
CA LEU A 414 11.11 -20.85 -20.26
C LEU A 414 11.29 -22.22 -19.64
N ASP A 415 12.46 -22.84 -19.80
CA ASP A 415 12.76 -24.14 -19.22
C ASP A 415 12.84 -24.07 -17.69
N LEU A 416 13.41 -23.00 -17.11
CA LEU A 416 13.36 -22.76 -15.67
C LEU A 416 11.91 -22.66 -15.15
N MET A 417 11.04 -21.97 -15.88
CA MET A 417 9.63 -21.86 -15.50
C MET A 417 8.91 -23.22 -15.56
N LYS A 418 9.18 -24.04 -16.58
CA LYS A 418 8.57 -25.37 -16.73
C LYS A 418 9.06 -26.35 -15.67
N ASN A 419 10.38 -26.42 -15.50
CA ASN A 419 11.02 -27.43 -14.66
C ASN A 419 10.80 -27.19 -13.17
N PHE A 420 10.54 -25.93 -12.77
CA PHE A 420 10.34 -25.54 -11.37
C PHE A 420 8.90 -25.07 -11.09
N ALA A 421 7.90 -25.58 -11.82
CA ALA A 421 6.48 -25.30 -11.57
C ALA A 421 6.04 -25.59 -10.11
N SER A 422 6.71 -26.52 -9.42
CA SER A 422 6.48 -26.82 -8.00
C SER A 422 6.85 -25.67 -7.06
N TYR A 423 7.59 -24.66 -7.52
CA TYR A 423 7.93 -23.50 -6.69
C TYR A 423 6.71 -22.63 -6.38
N LYS A 424 5.60 -22.81 -7.12
CA LYS A 424 4.29 -22.30 -6.73
C LYS A 424 3.89 -22.69 -5.30
N THR A 425 4.25 -23.90 -4.86
CA THR A 425 3.90 -24.45 -3.54
C THR A 425 5.09 -24.43 -2.58
N LEU A 426 6.17 -23.72 -2.91
CA LEU A 426 7.43 -23.74 -2.14
C LEU A 426 7.22 -23.37 -0.67
N PHE A 427 6.27 -22.47 -0.43
CA PHE A 427 5.95 -21.93 0.89
C PHE A 427 4.66 -22.53 1.50
N ASP A 428 4.10 -23.59 0.92
CA ASP A 428 2.93 -24.27 1.47
C ASP A 428 3.34 -25.06 2.72
N GLY A 429 2.86 -24.66 3.90
CA GLY A 429 3.18 -25.37 5.16
C GLY A 429 2.91 -24.63 6.47
N GLY A 430 2.82 -23.28 6.47
CA GLY A 430 2.52 -22.49 7.68
C GLY A 430 1.07 -21.99 7.72
N LEU A 431 0.36 -22.20 8.83
CA LEU A 431 -1.05 -21.79 9.02
C LEU A 431 -1.27 -20.26 9.09
N GLY A 432 -0.26 -19.42 8.88
CA GLY A 432 -0.34 -17.95 9.01
C GLY A 432 0.17 -17.09 7.84
N HIS A 433 0.79 -17.67 6.81
CA HIS A 433 1.49 -16.91 5.74
C HIS A 433 0.94 -17.10 4.31
N ARG A 434 -0.20 -17.78 4.17
CA ARG A 434 -0.80 -18.15 2.87
C ARG A 434 -1.08 -17.00 1.87
N PRO A 435 -1.29 -15.72 2.24
CA PRO A 435 -1.60 -14.69 1.25
C PRO A 435 -0.41 -14.19 0.42
N TYR A 436 0.82 -14.29 0.92
CA TYR A 436 2.00 -13.67 0.29
C TYR A 436 2.66 -14.56 -0.76
N THR A 437 2.47 -15.88 -0.70
CA THR A 437 3.34 -16.87 -1.36
C THR A 437 3.00 -17.13 -2.82
N ASN A 438 1.72 -17.31 -3.15
CA ASN A 438 1.25 -17.41 -4.56
C ASN A 438 1.51 -16.11 -5.34
N ARG A 439 1.54 -14.96 -4.66
CA ARG A 439 1.74 -13.66 -5.27
C ARG A 439 3.15 -13.47 -5.79
N SER A 440 4.17 -13.95 -5.07
CA SER A 440 5.57 -13.85 -5.50
C SER A 440 5.81 -14.66 -6.78
N HIS A 441 5.47 -15.95 -6.80
CA HIS A 441 5.61 -16.78 -8.00
C HIS A 441 4.82 -16.21 -9.19
N GLY A 442 3.55 -15.83 -8.98
CA GLY A 442 2.74 -15.16 -9.99
C GLY A 442 3.34 -13.86 -10.52
N LYS A 443 3.95 -13.05 -9.64
CA LYS A 443 4.65 -11.81 -10.00
C LYS A 443 5.87 -12.09 -10.88
N SER A 444 6.68 -13.09 -10.57
CA SER A 444 7.86 -13.46 -11.37
C SER A 444 7.43 -13.91 -12.78
N LEU A 445 6.36 -14.72 -12.89
CA LEU A 445 5.78 -15.13 -14.17
C LEU A 445 5.23 -13.95 -14.98
N LYS A 446 4.58 -13.00 -14.31
CA LYS A 446 4.17 -11.74 -14.95
C LYS A 446 5.37 -10.95 -15.45
N ASN A 447 6.43 -10.80 -14.66
CA ASN A 447 7.61 -10.04 -15.05
C ASN A 447 8.28 -10.66 -16.28
N LEU A 448 8.27 -11.98 -16.41
CA LEU A 448 8.68 -12.69 -17.63
C LEU A 448 7.81 -12.29 -18.83
N LEU A 449 6.47 -12.33 -18.71
CA LEU A 449 5.56 -11.94 -19.79
C LEU A 449 5.73 -10.46 -20.17
N ARG A 450 5.87 -9.58 -19.17
CA ARG A 450 6.18 -8.15 -19.36
C ARG A 450 7.45 -7.98 -20.16
N TRP A 451 8.53 -8.67 -19.79
CA TRP A 451 9.80 -8.63 -20.51
C TRP A 451 9.64 -9.01 -21.97
N LEU A 452 9.03 -10.18 -22.25
CA LEU A 452 8.91 -10.68 -23.61
C LEU A 452 8.03 -9.76 -24.48
N VAL A 453 6.91 -9.27 -23.95
CA VAL A 453 6.06 -8.30 -24.68
C VAL A 453 6.79 -6.99 -24.92
N TYR A 454 7.44 -6.45 -23.88
CA TYR A 454 8.18 -5.19 -23.97
C TYR A 454 9.30 -5.28 -25.02
N ALA A 455 10.07 -6.37 -25.02
CA ALA A 455 11.16 -6.63 -25.97
C ALA A 455 10.69 -7.07 -27.38
N GLY A 456 9.38 -7.05 -27.66
CA GLY A 456 8.82 -7.42 -28.97
C GLY A 456 8.87 -8.92 -29.30
N LYS A 457 9.00 -9.78 -28.29
CA LYS A 457 9.10 -11.25 -28.39
C LYS A 457 7.75 -11.91 -28.18
N THR A 458 6.77 -11.53 -28.98
CA THR A 458 5.36 -11.93 -28.80
C THR A 458 5.15 -13.45 -28.88
N ASP A 459 5.86 -14.16 -29.75
CA ASP A 459 5.71 -15.61 -29.88
C ASP A 459 6.28 -16.36 -28.67
N ASP A 460 7.43 -15.93 -28.16
CA ASP A 460 7.98 -16.43 -26.90
C ASP A 460 7.02 -16.12 -25.73
N ALA A 461 6.41 -14.93 -25.71
CA ALA A 461 5.42 -14.55 -24.70
C ALA A 461 4.17 -15.44 -24.74
N ARG A 462 3.70 -15.83 -25.93
CA ARG A 462 2.60 -16.79 -26.10
C ARG A 462 2.97 -18.17 -25.58
N LEU A 463 4.16 -18.66 -25.92
CA LEU A 463 4.65 -19.94 -25.41
C LEU A 463 4.79 -19.92 -23.90
N ALA A 464 5.30 -18.81 -23.34
CA ALA A 464 5.36 -18.60 -21.90
C ALA A 464 3.97 -18.67 -21.26
N LEU A 465 3.02 -17.93 -21.82
CA LEU A 465 1.65 -17.89 -21.33
C LEU A 465 1.04 -19.29 -21.34
N GLN A 466 1.20 -20.08 -22.41
CA GLN A 466 0.68 -21.45 -22.47
C GLN A 466 1.15 -22.32 -21.30
N VAL A 467 2.44 -22.24 -20.94
CA VAL A 467 2.98 -22.95 -19.76
C VAL A 467 2.40 -22.39 -18.46
N ILE A 468 2.31 -21.06 -18.33
CA ILE A 468 1.73 -20.41 -17.15
C ILE A 468 0.29 -20.87 -16.94
N LEU A 469 -0.51 -21.00 -18.01
CA LEU A 469 -1.91 -21.42 -17.92
C LEU A 469 -2.07 -22.89 -17.51
N GLN A 470 -1.08 -23.75 -17.71
CA GLN A 470 -1.08 -25.10 -17.14
C GLN A 470 -0.99 -25.07 -15.61
N GLN A 471 -0.30 -24.06 -15.06
CA GLN A 471 -0.12 -23.87 -13.62
C GLN A 471 -1.23 -23.00 -12.99
N TYR A 472 -1.80 -22.09 -13.78
CA TYR A 472 -2.81 -21.10 -13.39
C TYR A 472 -3.98 -21.05 -14.41
N PRO A 473 -4.80 -22.11 -14.49
CA PRO A 473 -5.81 -22.28 -15.55
C PRO A 473 -6.96 -21.27 -15.49
N VAL A 474 -7.14 -20.54 -14.39
CA VAL A 474 -8.18 -19.51 -14.22
C VAL A 474 -7.62 -18.09 -14.06
N SER A 475 -6.30 -17.93 -14.10
CA SER A 475 -5.61 -16.64 -13.89
C SER A 475 -5.00 -16.11 -15.20
N PHE A 476 -4.33 -14.95 -15.15
CA PHE A 476 -3.67 -14.28 -16.27
C PHE A 476 -4.59 -13.91 -17.44
N LYS A 477 -5.88 -13.63 -17.18
CA LYS A 477 -6.83 -13.23 -18.23
C LYS A 477 -6.40 -11.98 -19.00
N HIS A 478 -5.77 -11.01 -18.33
CA HIS A 478 -5.23 -9.83 -19.02
C HIS A 478 -4.25 -10.23 -20.13
N TRP A 479 -3.32 -11.15 -19.81
CA TRP A 479 -2.32 -11.63 -20.75
C TRP A 479 -2.90 -12.53 -21.85
N ARG A 480 -3.91 -13.34 -21.53
CA ARG A 480 -4.68 -14.09 -22.55
C ARG A 480 -5.31 -13.16 -23.57
N ASN A 481 -5.91 -12.07 -23.10
CA ASN A 481 -6.50 -11.07 -23.98
C ASN A 481 -5.42 -10.36 -24.80
N LEU A 482 -4.31 -9.93 -24.19
CA LEU A 482 -3.25 -9.20 -24.89
C LEU A 482 -2.54 -10.04 -25.97
N LEU A 483 -2.27 -11.31 -25.66
CA LEU A 483 -1.47 -12.21 -26.50
C LEU A 483 -2.31 -13.10 -27.41
N ALA A 484 -3.64 -12.92 -27.42
CA ALA A 484 -4.56 -13.75 -28.18
C ALA A 484 -4.14 -13.89 -29.64
N SER A 485 -4.10 -15.12 -30.14
CA SER A 485 -3.88 -15.38 -31.56
C SER A 485 -5.21 -15.45 -32.32
N GLU A 486 -6.27 -15.85 -31.62
CA GLU A 486 -7.63 -15.94 -32.16
C GLU A 486 -8.65 -15.24 -31.26
N TRP A 487 -9.77 -14.81 -31.85
CA TRP A 487 -10.84 -14.15 -31.09
C TRP A 487 -11.48 -15.04 -30.02
N ASN A 488 -11.51 -16.36 -30.24
CA ASN A 488 -12.11 -17.29 -29.29
C ASN A 488 -11.34 -17.33 -27.96
N GLU A 489 -10.02 -17.08 -27.97
CA GLU A 489 -9.21 -16.97 -26.76
C GLU A 489 -9.62 -15.76 -25.90
N VAL A 490 -9.91 -14.63 -26.54
CA VAL A 490 -10.42 -13.42 -25.88
C VAL A 490 -11.78 -13.69 -25.23
N ILE A 491 -12.68 -14.37 -25.94
CA ILE A 491 -14.01 -14.70 -25.40
C ILE A 491 -13.95 -15.73 -24.27
N ALA A 492 -13.06 -16.73 -24.37
CA ALA A 492 -12.85 -17.69 -23.30
C ALA A 492 -12.34 -17.05 -22.00
N SER A 493 -11.73 -15.87 -22.12
CA SER A 493 -11.18 -15.07 -21.02
C SER A 493 -12.19 -14.07 -20.43
N ALA A 494 -13.45 -14.12 -20.86
CA ALA A 494 -14.50 -13.24 -20.35
C ALA A 494 -14.57 -13.26 -18.81
N PRO A 495 -14.90 -12.12 -18.19
CA PRO A 495 -15.20 -12.02 -16.76
C PRO A 495 -16.20 -13.09 -16.32
N LYS A 496 -15.95 -13.70 -15.17
CA LYS A 496 -16.92 -14.54 -14.48
C LYS A 496 -17.05 -13.95 -13.08
N HIS A 497 -18.13 -13.22 -12.84
CA HIS A 497 -18.35 -12.57 -11.56
C HIS A 497 -18.92 -13.57 -10.56
N ASN A 498 -18.05 -14.07 -9.68
CA ASN A 498 -18.49 -14.59 -8.41
C ASN A 498 -17.98 -13.60 -7.35
N LEU A 499 -18.88 -12.82 -6.75
CA LEU A 499 -18.54 -11.72 -5.82
C LEU A 499 -17.71 -12.18 -4.62
N TRP A 500 -17.71 -13.48 -4.33
CA TRP A 500 -16.91 -14.12 -3.29
C TRP A 500 -15.47 -14.46 -3.71
N ASP A 501 -15.15 -14.41 -5.00
CA ASP A 501 -13.82 -14.72 -5.58
C ASP A 501 -12.85 -13.52 -5.48
N TYR A 502 -13.33 -12.36 -5.01
CA TYR A 502 -12.51 -11.19 -4.70
C TYR A 502 -11.73 -11.33 -3.38
N ARG A 503 -12.04 -12.35 -2.56
CA ARG A 503 -11.27 -12.63 -1.35
C ARG A 503 -10.09 -13.53 -1.66
N GLY A 504 -8.95 -12.92 -1.94
CA GLY A 504 -7.64 -13.48 -1.62
C GLY A 504 -7.03 -14.38 -2.69
N ASP A 505 -5.93 -13.90 -3.27
CA ASP A 505 -4.76 -14.70 -3.65
C ASP A 505 -4.87 -15.69 -4.83
N LEU A 506 -6.06 -15.95 -5.39
CA LEU A 506 -6.27 -16.95 -6.46
C LEU A 506 -6.40 -16.37 -7.88
N LEU A 507 -6.72 -15.09 -8.04
CA LEU A 507 -6.99 -14.46 -9.35
C LEU A 507 -5.88 -13.48 -9.77
N LEU A 508 -4.66 -13.99 -9.93
CA LEU A 508 -3.52 -13.22 -10.44
C LEU A 508 -3.79 -12.68 -11.85
N GLU A 509 -3.53 -11.40 -12.10
CA GLU A 509 -3.53 -10.80 -13.45
C GLU A 509 -4.84 -10.99 -14.25
N ASN A 510 -5.97 -10.94 -13.55
CA ASN A 510 -7.32 -11.13 -14.11
C ASN A 510 -8.06 -9.82 -14.43
N GLY A 511 -7.34 -8.73 -14.66
CA GLY A 511 -7.93 -7.45 -15.08
C GLY A 511 -8.84 -7.60 -16.29
N GLU A 512 -10.05 -7.04 -16.19
CA GLU A 512 -11.12 -7.16 -17.18
C GLU A 512 -11.11 -6.01 -18.18
N GLU A 513 -10.37 -4.95 -17.87
CA GLU A 513 -10.39 -3.68 -18.60
C GLU A 513 -10.00 -3.87 -20.05
N LEU A 514 -8.93 -4.62 -20.31
CA LEU A 514 -8.48 -4.91 -21.67
C LEU A 514 -9.56 -5.61 -22.50
N TRP A 515 -10.24 -6.61 -21.91
CA TRP A 515 -11.35 -7.33 -22.56
C TRP A 515 -12.51 -6.38 -22.89
N GLN A 516 -12.89 -5.53 -21.93
CA GLN A 516 -13.96 -4.56 -22.10
C GLN A 516 -13.64 -3.55 -23.22
N TYR A 517 -12.41 -3.04 -23.27
CA TYR A 517 -11.98 -2.11 -24.31
C TYR A 517 -11.91 -2.76 -25.70
N LEU A 518 -11.48 -4.02 -25.80
CA LEU A 518 -11.52 -4.77 -27.06
C LEU A 518 -12.95 -4.87 -27.60
N ILE A 519 -13.93 -5.05 -26.72
CA ILE A 519 -15.33 -5.21 -27.09
C ILE A 519 -16.01 -3.89 -27.46
N ASN A 520 -15.61 -2.77 -26.87
CA ASN A 520 -16.23 -1.47 -27.12
C ASN A 520 -16.26 -1.04 -28.60
N MET A 521 -15.31 -1.52 -29.40
CA MET A 521 -15.20 -1.20 -30.82
C MET A 521 -15.86 -2.21 -31.75
N LEU A 522 -16.37 -3.34 -31.24
CA LEU A 522 -17.01 -4.35 -32.07
C LEU A 522 -18.34 -3.85 -32.65
N PRO A 523 -18.74 -4.26 -33.85
CA PRO A 523 -20.00 -3.84 -34.48
C PRO A 523 -21.23 -4.38 -33.73
N ALA A 524 -22.38 -3.73 -33.93
CA ALA A 524 -23.65 -4.04 -33.27
C ALA A 524 -24.03 -5.53 -33.39
N LYS A 525 -23.85 -6.11 -34.58
CA LYS A 525 -24.08 -7.54 -34.82
C LYS A 525 -23.20 -8.43 -33.97
N LYS A 526 -21.93 -8.07 -33.77
CA LYS A 526 -21.01 -8.86 -32.95
C LYS A 526 -21.34 -8.70 -31.47
N LEU A 527 -21.70 -7.50 -31.02
CA LEU A 527 -22.18 -7.27 -29.65
C LEU A 527 -23.43 -8.11 -29.35
N TYR A 528 -24.39 -8.16 -30.28
CA TYR A 528 -25.57 -9.01 -30.17
C TYR A 528 -25.20 -10.50 -30.03
N GLN A 529 -24.32 -11.01 -30.91
CA GLN A 529 -23.87 -12.41 -30.84
C GLN A 529 -23.19 -12.75 -29.50
N LEU A 530 -22.38 -11.82 -28.96
CA LEU A 530 -21.75 -12.01 -27.66
C LEU A 530 -22.79 -11.96 -26.52
N ALA A 531 -23.80 -11.11 -26.62
CA ALA A 531 -24.90 -11.07 -25.65
C ALA A 531 -25.75 -12.36 -25.67
N GLU A 532 -25.84 -13.07 -26.79
CA GLU A 532 -26.49 -14.38 -26.86
C GLU A 532 -25.66 -15.50 -26.24
N ALA A 533 -24.33 -15.38 -26.26
CA ALA A 533 -23.42 -16.43 -25.83
C ALA A 533 -23.59 -16.75 -24.33
N GLY A 534 -23.85 -18.02 -24.02
CA GLY A 534 -24.13 -18.47 -22.65
C GLY A 534 -22.90 -18.53 -21.73
N ASN A 535 -21.69 -18.32 -22.26
CA ASN A 535 -20.43 -18.37 -21.54
C ASN A 535 -19.95 -17.00 -21.02
N ILE A 536 -20.65 -15.91 -21.36
CA ILE A 536 -20.43 -14.57 -20.79
C ILE A 536 -21.40 -14.38 -19.61
N GLU A 537 -20.95 -13.67 -18.58
CA GLU A 537 -21.74 -13.37 -17.40
C GLU A 537 -23.02 -12.57 -17.74
N SER A 538 -24.10 -12.82 -17.00
CA SER A 538 -25.42 -12.28 -17.30
C SER A 538 -25.49 -10.76 -17.36
N SER A 539 -24.80 -10.06 -16.43
CA SER A 539 -24.80 -8.61 -16.38
C SER A 539 -24.07 -8.02 -17.59
N ASP A 540 -22.91 -8.57 -17.94
CA ASP A 540 -22.15 -8.18 -19.14
C ASP A 540 -22.96 -8.39 -20.43
N ARG A 541 -23.65 -9.54 -20.56
CA ARG A 541 -24.57 -9.78 -21.70
C ARG A 541 -25.67 -8.72 -21.80
N GLY A 542 -26.19 -8.27 -20.65
CA GLY A 542 -27.15 -7.18 -20.58
C GLY A 542 -26.61 -5.86 -21.13
N TYR A 543 -25.36 -5.50 -20.80
CA TYR A 543 -24.66 -4.32 -21.35
C TYR A 543 -24.47 -4.44 -22.86
N LEU A 544 -24.00 -5.59 -23.33
CA LEU A 544 -23.75 -5.85 -24.75
C LEU A 544 -25.02 -5.75 -25.58
N ALA A 545 -26.13 -6.34 -25.11
CA ALA A 545 -27.42 -6.26 -25.79
C ALA A 545 -27.95 -4.82 -25.89
N ARG A 546 -27.85 -4.04 -24.81
CA ARG A 546 -28.25 -2.62 -24.81
C ARG A 546 -27.42 -1.80 -25.79
N ALA A 547 -26.11 -2.04 -25.84
CA ALA A 547 -25.25 -1.35 -26.79
C ALA A 547 -25.58 -1.71 -28.23
N ALA A 548 -25.81 -3.00 -28.54
CA ALA A 548 -26.23 -3.44 -29.87
C ALA A 548 -27.55 -2.75 -30.30
N LEU A 549 -28.57 -2.74 -29.42
CA LEU A 549 -29.84 -2.08 -29.71
C LEU A 549 -29.70 -0.56 -29.86
N THR A 550 -28.89 0.08 -29.00
CA THR A 550 -28.63 1.53 -29.11
C THR A 550 -28.02 1.86 -30.47
N ARG A 551 -27.06 1.08 -30.95
CA ARG A 551 -26.48 1.26 -32.29
C ARG A 551 -27.52 1.03 -33.39
N ALA A 552 -28.38 0.03 -33.26
CA ALA A 552 -29.45 -0.20 -34.23
C ALA A 552 -30.40 1.01 -34.35
N PHE A 553 -30.77 1.64 -33.23
CA PHE A 553 -31.55 2.89 -33.24
C PHE A 553 -30.80 4.05 -33.88
N LEU A 554 -29.55 4.26 -33.47
CA LEU A 554 -28.72 5.37 -33.92
C LEU A 554 -28.42 5.30 -35.43
N LEU A 555 -28.19 4.10 -35.94
CA LEU A 555 -27.87 3.84 -37.35
C LEU A 555 -29.11 3.62 -38.22
N ASN A 556 -30.31 3.65 -37.64
CA ASN A 556 -31.59 3.38 -38.32
C ASN A 556 -31.54 2.04 -39.08
N MET A 557 -31.14 0.98 -38.39
CA MET A 557 -31.21 -0.40 -38.92
C MET A 557 -32.65 -0.80 -39.21
N ASP A 558 -32.84 -1.88 -39.98
CA ASP A 558 -34.17 -2.35 -40.36
C ASP A 558 -34.99 -2.86 -39.16
N ASP A 559 -36.31 -2.82 -39.31
CA ASP A 559 -37.28 -3.18 -38.27
C ASP A 559 -37.09 -4.61 -37.75
N HIS A 560 -36.71 -5.55 -38.62
CA HIS A 560 -36.46 -6.92 -38.21
C HIS A 560 -35.25 -7.00 -37.26
N THR A 561 -34.14 -6.35 -37.61
CA THR A 561 -32.96 -6.25 -36.74
C THR A 561 -33.28 -5.58 -35.40
N ILE A 562 -34.04 -4.48 -35.42
CA ILE A 562 -34.45 -3.77 -34.19
C ILE A 562 -35.30 -4.66 -33.29
N ASN A 563 -36.28 -5.39 -33.84
CA ASN A 563 -37.12 -6.33 -33.08
C ASN A 563 -36.32 -7.48 -32.50
N GLN A 564 -35.36 -8.01 -33.25
CA GLN A 564 -34.48 -9.07 -32.76
C GLN A 564 -33.64 -8.57 -31.57
N TYR A 565 -33.03 -7.39 -31.68
CA TYR A 565 -32.16 -6.85 -30.64
C TYR A 565 -32.95 -6.42 -29.40
N SER A 566 -34.14 -5.86 -29.59
CA SER A 566 -35.04 -5.46 -28.50
C SER A 566 -35.55 -6.66 -27.71
N ALA A 567 -35.89 -7.76 -28.38
CA ALA A 567 -36.28 -9.01 -27.72
C ALA A 567 -35.14 -9.55 -26.84
N LEU A 568 -33.89 -9.48 -27.31
CA LEU A 568 -32.73 -9.91 -26.50
C LEU A 568 -32.50 -8.98 -25.30
N VAL A 569 -32.59 -7.66 -25.48
CA VAL A 569 -32.52 -6.70 -24.36
C VAL A 569 -33.60 -6.97 -23.33
N ALA A 570 -34.85 -7.17 -23.77
CA ALA A 570 -36.00 -7.51 -22.93
C ALA A 570 -35.84 -8.84 -22.18
N LYS A 571 -35.17 -9.82 -22.79
CA LYS A 571 -34.84 -11.10 -22.15
C LYS A 571 -33.79 -10.93 -21.06
N LEU A 572 -32.69 -10.23 -21.35
CA LEU A 572 -31.53 -10.10 -20.46
C LEU A 572 -31.69 -9.02 -19.40
N ASN A 573 -32.65 -8.11 -19.55
CA ASN A 573 -32.90 -6.98 -18.63
C ASN A 573 -34.39 -6.93 -18.27
N PRO A 574 -34.87 -7.86 -17.42
CA PRO A 574 -36.29 -8.04 -17.16
C PRO A 574 -36.97 -6.78 -16.60
N SER A 575 -36.29 -5.97 -15.80
CA SER A 575 -36.85 -4.73 -15.22
C SER A 575 -37.14 -3.62 -16.22
N ILE A 576 -36.64 -3.72 -17.46
CA ILE A 576 -36.89 -2.74 -18.53
C ILE A 576 -37.63 -3.34 -19.74
N ARG A 577 -38.01 -4.63 -19.67
CA ARG A 577 -38.64 -5.37 -20.76
C ARG A 577 -39.79 -4.61 -21.42
N GLU A 578 -40.83 -4.28 -20.66
CA GLU A 578 -42.04 -3.65 -21.20
C GLU A 578 -41.74 -2.30 -21.85
N ARG A 579 -40.80 -1.54 -21.29
CA ARG A 579 -40.39 -0.24 -21.84
C ARG A 579 -39.70 -0.40 -23.19
N VAL A 580 -38.82 -1.39 -23.31
CA VAL A 580 -38.10 -1.68 -24.55
C VAL A 580 -39.04 -2.19 -25.62
N LEU A 581 -39.91 -3.16 -25.30
CA LEU A 581 -40.86 -3.72 -26.26
C LEU A 581 -41.89 -2.68 -26.73
N SER A 582 -42.42 -1.87 -25.81
CA SER A 582 -43.35 -0.79 -26.17
C SER A 582 -42.71 0.27 -27.06
N ALA A 583 -41.41 0.55 -26.88
CA ALA A 583 -40.71 1.56 -27.67
C ALA A 583 -40.44 1.12 -29.12
N VAL A 584 -40.48 -0.19 -29.41
CA VAL A 584 -40.21 -0.71 -30.76
C VAL A 584 -41.46 -1.08 -31.56
N ASP A 585 -42.61 -1.22 -30.90
CA ASP A 585 -43.87 -1.69 -31.49
C ASP A 585 -44.29 -0.92 -32.76
N ASN A 586 -44.14 0.41 -32.75
CA ASN A 586 -44.53 1.27 -33.87
C ASN A 586 -43.39 1.56 -34.86
N HIS A 587 -42.19 1.05 -34.60
CA HIS A 587 -40.99 1.36 -35.38
C HIS A 587 -40.74 2.87 -35.61
N SER A 588 -41.12 3.68 -34.62
CA SER A 588 -41.01 5.14 -34.69
C SER A 588 -39.68 5.61 -34.10
N LYS A 589 -38.90 6.37 -34.89
CA LYS A 589 -37.68 7.01 -34.40
C LYS A 589 -37.92 7.86 -33.14
N ASN A 590 -39.09 8.47 -33.01
CA ASN A 590 -39.41 9.26 -31.82
C ASN A 590 -39.53 8.39 -30.57
N ASP A 591 -40.04 7.17 -30.69
CA ASP A 591 -40.21 6.25 -29.58
C ASP A 591 -38.86 5.72 -29.10
N TYR A 592 -37.91 5.52 -30.03
CA TYR A 592 -36.51 5.17 -29.71
C TYR A 592 -35.81 6.30 -28.94
N ILE A 593 -36.00 7.54 -29.38
CA ILE A 593 -35.46 8.74 -28.71
C ILE A 593 -36.06 8.88 -27.31
N ASP A 594 -37.36 8.67 -27.15
CA ASP A 594 -38.05 8.74 -25.85
C ASP A 594 -37.52 7.69 -24.87
N LEU A 595 -37.26 6.47 -25.36
CA LEU A 595 -36.63 5.43 -24.58
C LEU A 595 -35.23 5.86 -24.11
N MET A 596 -34.36 6.29 -25.03
CA MET A 596 -32.97 6.69 -24.71
C MET A 596 -32.90 7.92 -23.79
N LEU A 597 -33.86 8.84 -23.86
CA LEU A 597 -33.95 10.00 -22.95
C LEU A 597 -34.30 9.61 -21.52
N ARG A 598 -35.14 8.60 -21.34
CA ARG A 598 -35.66 8.21 -20.01
C ARG A 598 -34.82 7.15 -19.33
N MET A 599 -34.00 6.46 -20.10
CA MET A 599 -33.21 5.32 -19.66
C MET A 599 -31.71 5.64 -19.85
N PRO A 600 -31.08 6.33 -18.88
CA PRO A 600 -29.62 6.38 -18.85
C PRO A 600 -29.07 4.95 -18.90
N ARG A 601 -27.94 4.76 -19.60
CA ARG A 601 -27.25 3.49 -19.93
C ARG A 601 -27.68 2.80 -21.24
N PHE A 602 -28.49 3.45 -22.09
CA PHE A 602 -28.56 3.14 -23.52
C PHE A 602 -27.49 3.94 -24.26
N ARG A 603 -26.36 3.29 -24.55
CA ARG A 603 -25.15 3.89 -25.11
C ARG A 603 -24.54 2.96 -26.17
N PRO A 604 -23.95 3.49 -27.25
CA PRO A 604 -23.33 2.68 -28.29
C PRO A 604 -22.05 1.97 -27.82
N GLN A 605 -21.42 2.42 -26.73
CA GLN A 605 -20.30 1.73 -26.08
C GLN A 605 -20.82 0.96 -24.86
N PRO A 606 -20.62 -0.37 -24.77
CA PRO A 606 -21.11 -1.17 -23.65
C PRO A 606 -20.40 -0.84 -22.33
N PHE A 607 -19.09 -0.57 -22.35
CA PHE A 607 -18.26 -0.36 -21.16
C PHE A 607 -17.55 1.00 -21.19
N THR A 608 -17.42 1.66 -20.04
CA THR A 608 -16.81 3.01 -19.95
C THR A 608 -15.50 3.08 -19.19
N GLY A 609 -14.93 1.93 -18.79
CA GLY A 609 -13.55 1.86 -18.34
C GLY A 609 -13.28 2.20 -16.86
N ILE A 610 -14.32 2.43 -16.06
CA ILE A 610 -14.20 2.49 -14.60
C ILE A 610 -14.58 1.11 -14.05
N PRO A 611 -13.75 0.50 -13.18
CA PRO A 611 -14.08 -0.75 -12.52
C PRO A 611 -15.45 -0.61 -11.87
N LEU A 612 -16.40 -1.37 -12.37
CA LEU A 612 -17.77 -1.38 -11.89
C LEU A 612 -17.87 -1.98 -10.47
N VAL A 613 -16.80 -2.04 -9.67
CA VAL A 613 -16.79 -2.73 -8.38
C VAL A 613 -17.69 -2.00 -7.36
N ASN A 614 -17.60 -0.67 -7.28
CA ASN A 614 -18.53 0.15 -6.46
C ASN A 614 -19.83 0.50 -7.20
N ALA A 615 -19.83 0.42 -8.53
CA ALA A 615 -21.04 0.62 -9.32
C ALA A 615 -21.95 -0.61 -9.27
N ARG A 616 -21.43 -1.83 -9.28
CA ARG A 616 -22.20 -3.08 -9.28
C ARG A 616 -22.91 -3.30 -7.95
N GLU A 617 -22.32 -2.99 -6.79
CA GLU A 617 -23.06 -3.06 -5.51
C GLU A 617 -24.22 -2.04 -5.43
N ASN A 618 -24.09 -0.90 -6.12
CA ASN A 618 -25.16 0.12 -6.23
C ASN A 618 -26.06 -0.04 -7.47
N GLU A 619 -25.70 -0.91 -8.42
CA GLU A 619 -26.45 -1.24 -9.66
C GLU A 619 -27.09 -2.63 -9.57
N VAL A 620 -26.84 -3.38 -8.50
CA VAL A 620 -27.56 -4.60 -8.11
C VAL A 620 -29.04 -4.32 -7.81
N GLU A 621 -29.45 -3.05 -7.69
CA GLU A 621 -30.86 -2.65 -7.81
C GLU A 621 -31.08 -1.80 -9.07
N ASP A 622 -31.50 -2.46 -10.17
CA ASP A 622 -32.69 -2.16 -11.00
C ASP A 622 -33.04 -0.72 -11.42
N ASN A 623 -32.19 0.28 -11.17
CA ASN A 623 -32.50 1.66 -11.40
C ASN A 623 -31.87 2.16 -12.70
N PHE A 624 -32.32 1.60 -13.81
CA PHE A 624 -32.03 2.09 -15.16
C PHE A 624 -32.49 3.53 -15.42
N LYS A 625 -33.13 4.17 -14.43
CA LYS A 625 -33.48 5.60 -14.41
C LYS A 625 -32.56 6.43 -13.52
N ALA A 626 -31.71 5.79 -12.71
CA ALA A 626 -30.76 6.48 -11.84
C ALA A 626 -29.74 7.23 -12.68
N ILE A 627 -29.47 8.46 -12.24
CA ILE A 627 -28.38 9.28 -12.74
C ILE A 627 -27.20 9.06 -11.81
N ASP A 628 -26.08 8.60 -12.38
CA ASP A 628 -24.78 8.63 -11.73
C ASP A 628 -24.32 10.10 -11.68
N ILE A 629 -24.33 10.68 -10.49
CA ILE A 629 -23.91 12.08 -10.26
C ILE A 629 -22.38 12.21 -10.16
N PHE A 630 -21.69 11.13 -9.79
CA PHE A 630 -20.24 11.13 -9.56
C PHE A 630 -19.46 10.91 -10.85
N ASN A 631 -19.98 10.09 -11.76
CA ASN A 631 -19.42 9.86 -13.10
C ASN A 631 -20.45 10.17 -14.19
N HIS A 632 -20.99 11.38 -14.16
CA HIS A 632 -22.07 11.77 -15.07
C HIS A 632 -21.64 11.88 -16.54
N LYS A 633 -20.34 12.06 -16.84
CA LYS A 633 -19.88 12.31 -18.22
C LYS A 633 -20.09 11.11 -19.14
N ASP A 634 -19.79 9.90 -18.65
CA ASP A 634 -19.77 8.71 -19.51
C ASP A 634 -20.75 7.62 -19.05
N ASN A 635 -21.22 7.65 -17.79
CA ASN A 635 -22.01 6.55 -17.22
C ASN A 635 -23.53 6.65 -17.45
N ASN A 636 -24.05 7.84 -17.74
CA ASN A 636 -25.49 8.05 -17.96
C ASN A 636 -25.88 8.00 -19.43
N TRP A 637 -25.24 8.82 -20.26
CA TRP A 637 -25.42 8.85 -21.71
C TRP A 637 -24.07 8.85 -22.41
N TRP A 638 -24.07 8.77 -23.75
CA TRP A 638 -22.84 8.64 -24.51
C TRP A 638 -22.20 9.98 -24.89
N CYS A 639 -20.87 9.99 -24.85
CA CYS A 639 -20.09 10.95 -25.62
C CYS A 639 -19.98 10.48 -27.06
N ARG A 640 -19.68 11.43 -27.95
CA ARG A 640 -19.41 11.16 -29.36
C ARG A 640 -18.46 9.97 -29.48
N PHE A 641 -18.85 9.00 -30.32
CA PHE A 641 -18.00 7.87 -30.61
C PHE A 641 -16.74 8.38 -31.32
N ASP A 642 -15.57 7.97 -30.84
CA ASP A 642 -14.27 8.44 -31.34
C ASP A 642 -13.33 7.23 -31.36
N GLN A 643 -13.14 6.66 -32.54
CA GLN A 643 -12.34 5.45 -32.72
C GLN A 643 -10.91 5.69 -32.23
N ARG A 644 -10.34 6.84 -32.56
CA ARG A 644 -8.96 7.16 -32.19
C ARG A 644 -8.78 7.16 -30.68
N LYS A 645 -9.65 7.85 -29.93
CA LYS A 645 -9.60 7.87 -28.46
C LYS A 645 -9.80 6.49 -27.85
N LEU A 646 -10.69 5.67 -28.42
CA LEU A 646 -10.91 4.30 -27.96
C LEU A 646 -9.68 3.41 -28.22
N GLU A 647 -9.04 3.55 -29.38
CA GLU A 647 -7.82 2.81 -29.72
C GLU A 647 -6.63 3.26 -28.87
N ASP A 648 -6.47 4.56 -28.65
CA ASP A 648 -5.42 5.13 -27.79
C ASP A 648 -5.60 4.60 -26.35
N ARG A 649 -6.82 4.66 -25.82
CA ARG A 649 -7.13 4.12 -24.48
C ARG A 649 -6.89 2.61 -24.42
N LEU A 650 -7.37 1.85 -25.40
CA LEU A 650 -7.14 0.41 -25.47
C LEU A 650 -5.64 0.09 -25.45
N PHE A 651 -4.84 0.82 -26.24
CA PHE A 651 -3.39 0.64 -26.27
C PHE A 651 -2.74 1.05 -24.95
N ASP A 652 -3.21 2.11 -24.30
CA ASP A 652 -2.72 2.53 -22.98
C ASP A 652 -2.91 1.45 -21.90
N TYR A 653 -3.99 0.66 -21.98
CA TYR A 653 -4.20 -0.49 -21.10
C TYR A 653 -3.42 -1.74 -21.53
N ALA A 654 -3.14 -1.90 -22.82
CA ALA A 654 -2.39 -3.02 -23.37
C ALA A 654 -0.86 -2.85 -23.22
N LYS A 655 -0.36 -1.61 -23.22
CA LYS A 655 1.06 -1.32 -23.27
C LYS A 655 1.75 -1.70 -21.96
N VAL A 656 2.90 -2.33 -22.11
CA VAL A 656 3.85 -2.60 -21.05
C VAL A 656 4.90 -1.48 -21.05
N THR A 657 5.13 -0.89 -19.89
CA THR A 657 6.20 0.09 -19.64
C THR A 657 6.86 -0.23 -18.29
N PRO A 658 8.15 0.11 -18.10
CA PRO A 658 8.80 -0.05 -16.80
C PRO A 658 8.02 0.70 -15.70
N TYR A 659 7.88 0.09 -14.53
CA TYR A 659 7.35 0.80 -13.37
C TYR A 659 8.29 1.93 -12.95
N GLY A 660 7.70 3.00 -12.41
CA GLY A 660 8.44 4.17 -11.92
C GLY A 660 9.53 3.79 -10.92
N ASN A 661 10.64 4.53 -10.97
CA ASN A 661 11.85 4.24 -10.19
C ASN A 661 12.32 5.49 -9.42
N LEU A 662 12.97 5.28 -8.27
CA LEU A 662 13.42 6.38 -7.41
C LEU A 662 14.66 7.10 -7.96
N LEU A 663 15.53 6.39 -8.68
CA LEU A 663 16.81 6.89 -9.19
C LEU A 663 16.73 7.34 -10.65
N PHE A 664 15.99 6.61 -11.48
CA PHE A 664 15.85 6.92 -12.90
C PHE A 664 14.77 7.98 -13.11
N ARG A 665 15.17 9.25 -12.90
CA ARG A 665 14.32 10.44 -13.08
C ARG A 665 14.72 11.16 -14.37
N GLY A 666 13.73 11.62 -15.12
CA GLY A 666 13.93 12.36 -16.36
C GLY A 666 13.03 11.85 -17.49
N ASP A 667 13.03 12.58 -18.61
CA ASP A 667 12.32 12.16 -19.81
C ASP A 667 13.14 11.12 -20.57
N ILE A 668 12.70 9.86 -20.47
CA ILE A 668 13.25 8.71 -21.19
C ILE A 668 12.31 8.20 -22.29
N SER A 669 11.35 9.02 -22.71
CA SER A 669 10.38 8.64 -23.75
C SER A 669 11.06 8.18 -25.05
N ALA A 670 12.19 8.79 -25.40
CA ALA A 670 12.99 8.41 -26.57
C ALA A 670 13.57 6.99 -26.46
N GLU A 671 14.03 6.57 -25.27
CA GLU A 671 14.54 5.21 -25.04
C GLU A 671 13.41 4.17 -25.07
N PHE A 672 12.21 4.55 -24.65
CA PHE A 672 11.05 3.66 -24.66
C PHE A 672 10.45 3.50 -26.05
N ALA A 673 10.61 4.49 -26.93
CA ALA A 673 9.94 4.54 -28.22
C ALA A 673 10.11 3.25 -29.06
N PRO A 674 11.31 2.65 -29.23
CA PRO A 674 11.46 1.41 -29.99
C PRO A 674 10.63 0.24 -29.42
N TYR A 675 10.57 0.10 -28.09
CA TYR A 675 9.80 -0.94 -27.41
C TYR A 675 8.30 -0.70 -27.52
N ILE A 676 7.86 0.56 -27.46
CA ILE A 676 6.47 0.93 -27.71
C ILE A 676 6.06 0.64 -29.15
N GLU A 677 6.93 0.92 -30.13
CA GLU A 677 6.65 0.62 -31.54
C GLU A 677 6.56 -0.89 -31.81
N HIS A 678 7.38 -1.72 -31.16
CA HIS A 678 7.23 -3.18 -31.22
C HIS A 678 5.86 -3.64 -30.72
N GLN A 679 5.41 -3.08 -29.60
CA GLN A 679 4.11 -3.41 -29.02
C GLN A 679 2.96 -2.93 -29.93
N LYS A 680 3.04 -1.72 -30.51
CA LYS A 680 2.06 -1.25 -31.50
C LYS A 680 2.00 -2.18 -32.71
N ALA A 681 3.15 -2.60 -33.24
CA ALA A 681 3.22 -3.50 -34.38
C ALA A 681 2.61 -4.89 -34.09
N ALA A 682 2.83 -5.42 -32.88
CA ALA A 682 2.20 -6.65 -32.43
C ALA A 682 0.68 -6.47 -32.26
N PHE A 683 0.26 -5.38 -31.60
CA PHE A 683 -1.14 -5.08 -31.33
C PHE A 683 -1.95 -4.80 -32.61
N ALA A 684 -1.33 -4.22 -33.63
CA ALA A 684 -1.94 -4.02 -34.95
C ALA A 684 -2.32 -5.34 -35.64
N LYS A 685 -1.69 -6.45 -35.27
CA LYS A 685 -2.00 -7.81 -35.78
C LYS A 685 -3.00 -8.57 -34.89
N HIS A 686 -3.46 -7.99 -33.79
CA HIS A 686 -4.35 -8.66 -32.85
C HIS A 686 -5.69 -9.03 -33.53
N PRO A 687 -6.28 -10.22 -33.24
CA PRO A 687 -7.47 -10.73 -33.93
C PRO A 687 -8.67 -9.77 -33.90
N TYR A 688 -8.82 -8.96 -32.84
CA TYR A 688 -9.88 -7.96 -32.72
C TYR A 688 -9.95 -6.98 -33.90
N LYS A 689 -8.80 -6.61 -34.51
CA LYS A 689 -8.74 -5.67 -35.63
C LYS A 689 -9.51 -6.18 -36.85
N GLN A 690 -9.61 -7.50 -37.03
CA GLN A 690 -10.35 -8.14 -38.13
C GLN A 690 -11.86 -8.10 -37.93
N LEU A 691 -12.33 -7.84 -36.71
CA LEU A 691 -13.75 -7.80 -36.36
C LEU A 691 -14.36 -6.41 -36.44
N LEU A 692 -13.53 -5.38 -36.67
CA LEU A 692 -13.98 -4.00 -36.76
C LEU A 692 -14.76 -3.77 -38.05
N ASP A 693 -15.93 -3.16 -37.94
CA ASP A 693 -16.70 -2.67 -39.08
C ASP A 693 -16.39 -1.19 -39.29
N LYS A 694 -15.57 -0.88 -40.30
CA LYS A 694 -15.18 0.49 -40.61
C LYS A 694 -16.36 1.37 -41.03
N GLN A 695 -17.39 0.80 -41.65
CA GLN A 695 -18.57 1.55 -42.07
C GLN A 695 -19.43 1.89 -40.87
N GLU A 696 -19.67 0.93 -39.98
CA GLU A 696 -20.41 1.17 -38.74
C GLU A 696 -19.70 2.20 -37.87
N ILE A 697 -18.38 2.08 -37.70
CA ILE A 697 -17.57 3.04 -36.93
C ILE A 697 -17.71 4.45 -37.52
N ALA A 698 -17.49 4.63 -38.82
CA ALA A 698 -17.61 5.94 -39.45
C ALA A 698 -19.02 6.54 -39.30
N ALA A 699 -20.06 5.71 -39.37
CA ALA A 699 -21.43 6.14 -39.15
C ALA A 699 -21.68 6.54 -37.68
N LEU A 700 -21.13 5.82 -36.70
CA LEU A 700 -21.21 6.18 -35.29
C LEU A 700 -20.44 7.46 -34.95
N GLU A 701 -19.27 7.68 -35.56
CA GLU A 701 -18.48 8.90 -35.38
C GLU A 701 -19.16 10.16 -35.94
N ALA A 702 -20.07 9.98 -36.92
CA ALA A 702 -20.88 11.06 -37.48
C ALA A 702 -22.05 11.47 -36.56
N ILE A 703 -22.40 10.62 -35.59
CA ILE A 703 -23.47 10.91 -34.62
C ILE A 703 -22.89 11.76 -33.49
N PRO A 704 -23.49 12.92 -33.17
CA PRO A 704 -23.03 13.73 -32.05
C PRO A 704 -23.25 13.00 -30.72
N ASP A 705 -22.69 13.55 -29.64
CA ASP A 705 -22.99 13.05 -28.29
C ASP A 705 -24.50 13.10 -27.98
N ALA A 706 -24.91 12.34 -26.97
CA ALA A 706 -26.32 12.23 -26.60
C ALA A 706 -26.96 13.57 -26.21
N PRO A 707 -26.31 14.45 -25.42
CA PRO A 707 -26.83 15.77 -25.11
C PRO A 707 -27.27 16.56 -26.34
N GLN A 708 -26.46 16.57 -27.40
CA GLN A 708 -26.83 17.21 -28.65
C GLN A 708 -27.90 16.40 -29.41
N TYR A 709 -27.61 15.13 -29.70
CA TYR A 709 -28.46 14.26 -30.54
C TYR A 709 -29.90 14.18 -30.01
N LEU A 710 -30.07 13.87 -28.73
CA LEU A 710 -31.38 13.68 -28.11
C LEU A 710 -32.14 15.00 -27.95
N SER A 711 -31.44 16.08 -27.59
CA SER A 711 -32.10 17.39 -27.41
C SER A 711 -32.60 17.94 -28.74
N GLU A 712 -31.78 17.92 -29.79
CA GLU A 712 -32.17 18.37 -31.13
C GLU A 712 -33.35 17.55 -31.67
N ALA A 713 -33.32 16.22 -31.48
CA ALA A 713 -34.42 15.35 -31.89
C ALA A 713 -35.75 15.70 -31.21
N VAL A 714 -35.75 16.12 -29.93
CA VAL A 714 -36.98 16.51 -29.21
C VAL A 714 -37.42 17.93 -29.57
N ILE A 715 -36.47 18.87 -29.64
CA ILE A 715 -36.71 20.28 -29.96
C ILE A 715 -37.38 20.44 -31.33
N THR A 716 -36.96 19.65 -32.31
CA THR A 716 -37.45 19.75 -33.70
C THR A 716 -38.78 19.06 -33.97
N ARG A 717 -39.36 18.37 -32.98
CA ARG A 717 -40.65 17.68 -33.14
C ARG A 717 -41.78 18.66 -33.39
N LYS A 718 -42.40 18.54 -34.56
CA LYS A 718 -43.64 19.25 -34.88
C LYS A 718 -44.83 18.47 -34.32
N ILE A 719 -45.57 19.08 -33.39
CA ILE A 719 -46.83 18.51 -32.89
C ILE A 719 -47.98 19.08 -33.71
N LYS A 720 -48.84 18.20 -34.22
CA LYS A 720 -50.10 18.60 -34.88
C LYS A 720 -51.08 19.09 -33.80
N SER A 721 -51.56 20.32 -33.96
CA SER A 721 -52.57 20.92 -33.07
C SER A 721 -53.99 20.60 -33.57
N PRO A 722 -54.95 20.26 -32.68
CA PRO A 722 -54.81 20.08 -31.23
C PRO A 722 -54.27 18.69 -30.87
N ALA A 723 -53.33 18.64 -29.92
CA ALA A 723 -52.80 17.38 -29.37
C ALA A 723 -53.57 16.95 -28.12
N SER A 724 -53.64 15.64 -27.87
CA SER A 724 -54.24 15.12 -26.63
C SER A 724 -53.38 15.47 -25.40
N ASP A 725 -54.00 15.52 -24.22
CA ASP A 725 -53.30 15.79 -22.96
C ASP A 725 -52.17 14.79 -22.70
N ALA A 726 -52.33 13.53 -23.11
CA ALA A 726 -51.30 12.50 -22.98
C ALA A 726 -50.06 12.82 -23.83
N VAL A 727 -50.26 13.18 -25.11
CA VAL A 727 -49.18 13.58 -26.03
C VAL A 727 -48.48 14.84 -25.51
N ARG A 728 -49.25 15.78 -24.98
CA ARG A 728 -48.74 17.03 -24.41
C ARG A 728 -47.87 16.79 -23.18
N LYS A 729 -48.33 15.97 -22.23
CA LYS A 729 -47.55 15.57 -21.04
C LYS A 729 -46.28 14.81 -21.41
N GLN A 730 -46.36 13.94 -22.41
CA GLN A 730 -45.20 13.19 -22.91
C GLN A 730 -44.13 14.13 -23.47
N GLN A 731 -44.51 15.11 -24.29
CA GLN A 731 -43.54 16.05 -24.87
C GLN A 731 -42.90 16.94 -23.79
N ALA A 732 -43.67 17.43 -22.82
CA ALA A 732 -43.14 18.18 -21.70
C ALA A 732 -42.10 17.37 -20.90
N SER A 733 -42.37 16.07 -20.68
CA SER A 733 -41.42 15.16 -20.03
C SER A 733 -40.15 14.97 -20.87
N ASN A 734 -40.26 14.82 -22.18
CA ASN A 734 -39.10 14.64 -23.06
C ASN A 734 -38.21 15.89 -23.08
N LEU A 735 -38.78 17.10 -23.08
CA LEU A 735 -38.02 18.35 -22.95
C LEU A 735 -37.31 18.46 -21.59
N HIS A 736 -37.98 18.06 -20.50
CA HIS A 736 -37.34 17.95 -19.18
C HIS A 736 -36.13 17.00 -19.20
N HIS A 737 -36.29 15.81 -19.78
CA HIS A 737 -35.21 14.83 -19.89
C HIS A 737 -34.07 15.32 -20.78
N ALA A 738 -34.35 16.00 -21.91
CA ALA A 738 -33.33 16.59 -22.76
C ALA A 738 -32.44 17.58 -21.99
N ILE A 739 -33.05 18.47 -21.18
CA ILE A 739 -32.32 19.40 -20.31
C ILE A 739 -31.45 18.62 -19.30
N ARG A 740 -31.94 17.53 -18.73
CA ARG A 740 -31.15 16.69 -17.81
C ARG A 740 -29.99 15.97 -18.51
N THR A 741 -30.18 15.48 -19.73
CA THR A 741 -29.11 14.87 -20.53
C THR A 741 -27.96 15.87 -20.73
N THR A 742 -28.25 17.16 -20.94
CA THR A 742 -27.18 18.18 -21.03
C THR A 742 -26.44 18.45 -19.71
N ARG A 743 -27.09 18.25 -18.56
CA ARG A 743 -26.46 18.42 -17.23
C ARG A 743 -25.59 17.24 -16.86
N TYR A 744 -26.08 16.04 -17.15
CA TYR A 744 -25.55 14.78 -16.64
C TYR A 744 -25.05 13.87 -17.77
N GLY A 745 -24.66 14.45 -18.90
CA GLY A 745 -24.01 13.78 -20.01
C GLY A 745 -22.71 14.50 -20.36
N CYS A 746 -22.26 14.36 -21.61
CA CYS A 746 -21.03 14.98 -22.09
C CYS A 746 -21.12 16.51 -22.12
N VAL A 747 -19.96 17.16 -22.09
CA VAL A 747 -19.85 18.60 -21.79
C VAL A 747 -19.98 19.48 -23.05
N GLY A 748 -20.57 20.67 -22.91
CA GLY A 748 -20.54 21.71 -23.96
C GLY A 748 -21.87 22.12 -24.61
N HIS A 749 -23.03 21.67 -24.09
CA HIS A 749 -24.32 21.78 -24.81
C HIS A 749 -25.29 22.84 -24.23
N GLY A 750 -24.75 23.99 -23.81
CA GLY A 750 -25.53 25.11 -23.27
C GLY A 750 -26.68 25.59 -24.17
N PRO A 751 -26.47 25.77 -25.49
CA PRO A 751 -27.52 26.21 -26.41
C PRO A 751 -28.72 25.25 -26.48
N SER A 752 -28.48 23.94 -26.61
CA SER A 752 -29.55 22.93 -26.68
C SER A 752 -30.34 22.85 -25.37
N SER A 753 -29.65 22.93 -24.23
CA SER A 753 -30.28 22.99 -22.90
C SER A 753 -31.22 24.19 -22.78
N LYS A 754 -30.76 25.37 -23.20
CA LYS A 754 -31.55 26.61 -23.18
C LYS A 754 -32.76 26.53 -24.09
N GLN A 755 -32.60 26.00 -25.31
CA GLN A 755 -33.69 25.92 -26.28
C GLN A 755 -34.78 24.94 -25.81
N ALA A 756 -34.41 23.76 -25.30
CA ALA A 756 -35.36 22.82 -24.71
C ALA A 756 -36.10 23.43 -23.51
N PHE A 757 -35.38 24.16 -22.66
CA PHE A 757 -35.97 24.87 -21.51
C PHE A 757 -36.99 25.93 -21.94
N LEU A 758 -36.65 26.79 -22.90
CA LEU A 758 -37.57 27.81 -23.38
C LEU A 758 -38.83 27.19 -24.01
N LEU A 759 -38.69 26.11 -24.78
CA LEU A 759 -39.84 25.38 -25.32
C LEU A 759 -40.72 24.79 -24.21
N LEU A 760 -40.10 24.17 -23.19
CA LEU A 760 -40.79 23.59 -22.05
C LEU A 760 -41.61 24.66 -21.30
N GLN A 761 -40.97 25.78 -20.96
CA GLN A 761 -41.61 26.84 -20.19
C GLN A 761 -42.66 27.60 -21.01
N ASN A 762 -42.45 27.80 -22.31
CA ASN A 762 -43.39 28.59 -23.11
C ASN A 762 -44.66 27.80 -23.52
N GLN A 763 -44.54 26.50 -23.78
CA GLN A 763 -45.64 25.70 -24.34
C GLN A 763 -46.30 24.75 -23.33
N TYR A 764 -45.62 24.49 -22.20
CA TYR A 764 -46.02 23.48 -21.22
C TYR A 764 -45.85 23.96 -19.77
N SER A 765 -45.95 25.27 -19.52
CA SER A 765 -45.76 25.90 -18.19
C SER A 765 -46.64 25.34 -17.08
N ASP A 766 -47.85 24.89 -17.40
CA ASP A 766 -48.84 24.25 -16.52
C ASP A 766 -48.57 22.76 -16.26
N THR A 767 -47.51 22.19 -16.82
CA THR A 767 -47.14 20.78 -16.56
C THR A 767 -46.20 20.64 -15.38
N VAL A 768 -46.27 19.51 -14.67
CA VAL A 768 -45.35 19.20 -13.56
C VAL A 768 -43.86 19.20 -13.97
N TRP A 769 -43.59 18.95 -15.27
CA TRP A 769 -42.24 18.90 -15.82
C TRP A 769 -41.61 20.29 -15.96
N ALA A 770 -42.41 21.30 -16.34
CA ALA A 770 -41.94 22.69 -16.36
C ALA A 770 -41.60 23.17 -14.94
N THR A 771 -42.45 22.87 -13.96
CA THR A 771 -42.19 23.16 -12.54
C THR A 771 -40.94 22.46 -12.02
N ALA A 772 -40.73 21.19 -12.39
CA ALA A 772 -39.55 20.42 -11.99
C ALA A 772 -38.25 20.84 -12.71
N THR A 773 -38.31 21.80 -13.65
CA THR A 773 -37.17 22.26 -14.43
C THR A 773 -36.99 23.77 -14.30
N PRO A 774 -36.50 24.27 -13.15
CA PRO A 774 -36.35 25.71 -12.93
C PRO A 774 -35.16 26.34 -13.69
N TYR A 775 -34.21 25.52 -14.15
CA TYR A 775 -32.97 26.00 -14.78
C TYR A 775 -32.63 25.22 -16.05
N TRP A 776 -31.84 25.86 -16.90
CA TRP A 776 -31.07 25.22 -17.98
C TRP A 776 -29.57 25.29 -17.65
N PHE A 777 -28.76 24.48 -18.31
CA PHE A 777 -27.35 24.27 -17.94
C PHE A 777 -26.42 24.76 -19.04
N ASP A 778 -25.38 25.52 -18.66
CA ASP A 778 -24.31 25.98 -19.56
C ASP A 778 -22.95 25.64 -18.97
N TYR A 779 -22.31 24.60 -19.52
CA TYR A 779 -21.03 24.12 -19.00
C TYR A 779 -19.91 25.18 -19.10
N SER A 780 -19.98 26.08 -20.08
CA SER A 780 -18.98 27.15 -20.29
C SER A 780 -18.92 28.14 -19.13
N LYS A 781 -19.99 28.26 -18.34
CA LYS A 781 -20.11 29.24 -17.24
C LYS A 781 -19.77 28.67 -15.86
N PHE A 782 -19.73 27.34 -15.70
CA PHE A 782 -19.47 26.71 -14.40
C PHE A 782 -17.98 26.47 -14.12
N PHE A 783 -17.14 26.37 -15.15
CA PHE A 783 -15.70 26.06 -15.01
C PHE A 783 -14.78 27.07 -15.72
N GLY A 784 -15.24 28.28 -15.99
CA GLY A 784 -14.51 29.31 -16.74
C GLY A 784 -13.13 29.75 -16.21
N ASN A 785 -12.65 29.18 -15.10
CA ASN A 785 -11.31 29.43 -14.54
C ASN A 785 -10.42 28.19 -14.42
N TYR A 786 -10.86 27.01 -14.87
CA TYR A 786 -10.02 25.82 -14.96
C TYR A 786 -10.22 25.17 -16.33
N SER A 787 -9.44 25.63 -17.31
CA SER A 787 -9.15 24.79 -18.48
C SER A 787 -8.31 23.59 -18.03
N PRO A 788 -8.48 22.41 -18.64
CA PRO A 788 -7.44 21.39 -18.63
C PRO A 788 -6.14 21.90 -19.24
#